data_AF-A0A2S0JM01-F1
#
_entry.id   AF-A0A2S0JM01-F1
#
_cell.length_a   1.000
_cell.length_b   1.000
_cell.length_c   1.000
_cell.angle_alpha   90.00
_cell.angle_beta   90.00
_cell.angle_gamma   90.00
#
_symmetry.space_group_name_H-M   'P 1'
#
loop_
_entity.id
_entity.type
_entity.pdbx_description
1 polymer ?
#
loop_
_entity_poly.entity_id
_entity_poly.type
_entity_poly.pdbx_seq_one_letter_code
_entity_poly.pdbx_strand_id
1 'polypeptide(L)'
;MDKAKLFLMAAAPAALIVPMEVQAAEASIVKIIGNNIEGAEITAETSLVPKDKEIVSYQWFSVEGENQTQIDVGNKISIPAGLADKAIIVKVTTKDGTEYLSDKMFVHPTLQATGEKYVNGKVYPEINTLNPKPVMKSYQWYFFDNGKKTPIKAATNIELTVPVEAAGKQLVVEAKSEEGKNYTSNPISIDALQLKLDPDPSITPLKIIGYSPEKFVLPGDTLSVVTPTVKDDTRDLKADQVSYAYQWMHKMGDSYSYISGATGATYKIPADALENQINKLVVRVIVTVGTTEAVPSYSEVVEVANNPAEGLVKSIDDLLGNSNKAIVYKSLGFEQFGNELTSLTSKYTALTAAAKANVTNYDILKRAIEDYKVVKSIKNQILEAQKLVDGTAKIQKFKVLDAEYGKLDLLQRSIDTSIYPDIQTGLGSASQNTDIAEVIEINKSILGLLDLSTAGSSFALVTYKDSLSNLQENIKKIEDRITKLSSEYKSTVQNLDILNTAKADIKKVQAFLDKANKIDVNTTAKKQVAAAKSIHTAYEKLNVKQQSLVPSSLFDTGSNLAIAETAEEKDVIYVQSVIDKYITLGSITEYKGIDSIDDIKEINKALTMYKTLTKDNAKKVTGYTELLQLQKDIKAADNVTAQIEKYKQLFDTVGVNDSKLNSTYSSTLNALNKLTTLQKSLVKNSDKLISPSPSEQPPGDKPLPEAEVKAKELGTAFVAKINLVIAVPNSSFAIYAQDIEKLVNEYKSGLTSAARKYVTNYNELKAAEKDVKAVQSFIKKAETAAMEADLKKRYAKIQSVQKAYLSLSANQQKLAGADETYKNLIASLTNDEIYTDLTELDQEIAMLADGNASIEDIKKLEGKYKNLSAAEQKKIINYSILKQAMADVKKVESFITQYNRMQENPAKNIPNVIKAFNALTAQQANLVPSQMRDDIIKEEKQQRESNDLALDLVSKIDNLVSSGEYITNLKGEVGQLRSEYEALSTVQKSLVKNYSKLTKAENDLAKVAEVRALEEAILNADDKQVARKAWQNSFNKLSNQLEKLYLIEYPTRIE
;
A
#
# COMPACT_ATOMS: atom_id res chain seq x y z
N MET A 1 -25.86 -67.79 21.33
CA MET A 1 -25.15 -68.25 20.12
C MET A 1 -23.80 -68.82 20.52
N ASP A 2 -23.51 -70.03 20.01
CA ASP A 2 -22.26 -70.83 19.99
C ASP A 2 -21.41 -71.02 21.26
N LYS A 3 -21.26 -72.25 21.80
CA LYS A 3 -20.52 -73.45 21.34
C LYS A 3 -18.98 -73.36 21.47
N ALA A 4 -18.43 -74.12 22.43
CA ALA A 4 -17.30 -75.07 22.30
C ALA A 4 -16.97 -75.64 23.71
N LYS A 5 -17.21 -76.93 24.04
CA LYS A 5 -16.35 -78.13 23.84
C LYS A 5 -14.95 -77.95 24.49
N LEU A 6 -14.41 -78.84 25.34
CA LEU A 6 -14.29 -80.30 25.17
C LEU A 6 -13.60 -81.04 26.38
N PHE A 7 -14.12 -82.24 26.74
CA PHE A 7 -13.51 -83.47 27.37
C PHE A 7 -12.78 -83.43 28.76
N LEU A 8 -12.79 -84.46 29.64
CA LEU A 8 -13.01 -85.92 29.53
C LEU A 8 -13.34 -86.54 30.92
N MET A 9 -14.25 -87.54 30.97
CA MET A 9 -14.56 -88.43 32.11
C MET A 9 -13.68 -89.71 32.07
N ALA A 10 -13.41 -90.32 33.24
CA ALA A 10 -13.29 -91.79 33.42
C ALA A 10 -13.37 -92.10 34.93
N ALA A 11 -14.45 -92.71 35.44
CA ALA A 11 -14.77 -94.15 35.47
C ALA A 11 -13.92 -94.95 36.49
N ALA A 12 -14.58 -95.42 37.54
CA ALA A 12 -14.08 -96.46 38.46
C ALA A 12 -14.00 -97.83 37.77
N PRO A 13 -13.20 -98.76 38.32
CA PRO A 13 -13.73 -100.11 38.51
C PRO A 13 -13.37 -100.74 39.86
N ALA A 14 -14.16 -101.76 40.20
CA ALA A 14 -14.10 -102.55 41.41
C ALA A 14 -13.19 -103.80 41.28
N ALA A 15 -12.84 -104.33 42.45
CA ALA A 15 -12.54 -105.73 42.82
C ALA A 15 -11.17 -106.33 42.45
N LEU A 16 -10.41 -106.78 43.47
CA LEU A 16 -10.26 -108.22 43.77
C LEU A 16 -9.58 -108.44 45.14
N ILE A 17 -10.20 -109.31 45.95
CA ILE A 17 -9.68 -109.98 47.15
C ILE A 17 -8.79 -111.16 46.68
N VAL A 18 -7.72 -111.57 47.40
CA VAL A 18 -7.56 -112.80 48.25
C VAL A 18 -6.11 -112.85 48.84
N PRO A 19 -5.74 -113.75 49.78
CA PRO A 19 -5.56 -113.46 51.21
C PRO A 19 -4.09 -113.68 51.68
N MET A 20 -3.78 -113.27 52.90
CA MET A 20 -2.71 -113.93 53.65
C MET A 20 -3.16 -114.08 55.10
N GLU A 21 -3.70 -115.26 55.40
CA GLU A 21 -3.82 -115.77 56.77
C GLU A 21 -2.42 -115.85 57.36
N VAL A 22 -2.15 -115.04 58.39
CA VAL A 22 -1.15 -115.36 59.38
C VAL A 22 -1.86 -115.29 60.73
N GLN A 23 -1.83 -116.43 61.42
CA GLN A 23 -2.36 -116.68 62.75
C GLN A 23 -2.18 -115.51 63.73
N ALA A 24 -3.34 -115.00 64.17
CA ALA A 24 -3.71 -114.62 65.53
C ALA A 24 -2.60 -114.09 66.49
N ALA A 25 -2.58 -112.77 66.64
CA ALA A 25 -2.73 -112.16 67.95
C ALA A 25 -4.05 -111.36 67.89
N GLU A 26 -5.12 -111.86 68.52
CA GLU A 26 -6.41 -111.15 68.53
C GLU A 26 -6.21 -109.75 69.14
N ALA A 27 -6.59 -108.69 68.40
CA ALA A 27 -6.49 -107.31 68.88
C ALA A 27 -7.43 -107.07 70.06
N SER A 28 -6.94 -106.39 71.10
CA SER A 28 -7.71 -106.16 72.32
C SER A 28 -8.98 -105.35 72.04
N ILE A 29 -10.14 -105.94 72.34
CA ILE A 29 -11.46 -105.30 72.16
C ILE A 29 -11.80 -104.26 73.24
N VAL A 30 -10.88 -104.02 74.19
CA VAL A 30 -10.96 -102.93 75.15
C VAL A 30 -9.75 -102.02 74.96
N LYS A 31 -9.97 -100.71 74.90
CA LYS A 31 -8.89 -99.72 74.77
C LYS A 31 -8.87 -98.75 75.95
N ILE A 32 -7.77 -98.06 76.14
CA ILE A 32 -7.63 -97.02 77.17
C ILE A 32 -7.47 -95.67 76.45
N ILE A 33 -8.30 -94.69 76.81
CA ILE A 33 -8.23 -93.32 76.27
C ILE A 33 -8.00 -92.32 77.39
N GLY A 34 -7.21 -91.28 77.12
CA GLY A 34 -6.89 -90.20 78.06
C GLY A 34 -5.43 -89.78 77.91
N ASN A 35 -5.02 -88.76 78.67
CA ASN A 35 -3.60 -88.41 78.72
C ASN A 35 -2.88 -89.47 79.53
N ASN A 36 -1.82 -90.05 78.99
CA ASN A 36 -1.16 -91.20 79.58
C ASN A 36 -0.08 -90.76 80.58
N ILE A 37 -0.39 -89.84 81.48
CA ILE A 37 0.51 -89.36 82.53
C ILE A 37 -0.09 -89.60 83.92
N GLU A 38 0.73 -89.63 84.96
CA GLU A 38 0.22 -89.79 86.33
C GLU A 38 -0.78 -88.69 86.69
N GLY A 39 -1.82 -89.07 87.45
CA GLY A 39 -2.92 -88.19 87.86
C GLY A 39 -3.96 -87.93 86.77
N ALA A 40 -3.65 -88.17 85.50
CA ALA A 40 -4.62 -87.99 84.41
C ALA A 40 -5.75 -89.01 84.50
N GLU A 41 -6.97 -88.55 84.25
CA GLU A 41 -8.13 -89.44 84.12
C GLU A 41 -8.05 -90.19 82.79
N ILE A 42 -8.02 -91.52 82.89
CA ILE A 42 -8.11 -92.43 81.76
C ILE A 42 -9.41 -93.24 81.85
N THR A 43 -9.94 -93.57 80.69
CA THR A 43 -11.24 -94.26 80.54
C THR A 43 -11.04 -95.54 79.77
N ALA A 44 -11.64 -96.63 80.26
CA ALA A 44 -11.77 -97.87 79.51
C ALA A 44 -12.83 -97.67 78.42
N GLU A 45 -12.38 -97.72 77.17
CA GLU A 45 -13.25 -97.74 76.02
C GLU A 45 -13.66 -99.19 75.73
N THR A 46 -14.92 -99.50 76.06
CA THR A 46 -15.52 -100.82 75.87
C THR A 46 -16.52 -100.86 74.72
N SER A 47 -16.47 -99.87 73.82
CA SER A 47 -17.36 -99.75 72.67
C SER A 47 -17.34 -100.98 71.74
N LEU A 48 -16.31 -101.83 71.84
CA LEU A 48 -16.12 -103.05 71.04
C LEU A 48 -16.37 -104.38 71.80
N VAL A 49 -16.75 -104.35 73.08
CA VAL A 49 -17.16 -105.57 73.82
C VAL A 49 -18.53 -106.07 73.28
N PRO A 50 -18.75 -107.39 73.06
CA PRO A 50 -20.00 -107.90 72.53
C PRO A 50 -21.24 -107.46 73.32
N LYS A 51 -22.22 -106.84 72.64
CA LYS A 51 -23.37 -106.18 73.28
C LYS A 51 -24.31 -107.12 74.05
N ASP A 52 -24.31 -108.42 73.74
CA ASP A 52 -25.09 -109.44 74.45
C ASP A 52 -24.49 -109.82 75.81
N LYS A 53 -23.24 -109.42 76.07
CA LYS A 53 -22.53 -109.64 77.33
C LYS A 53 -22.61 -108.38 78.20
N GLU A 54 -23.42 -108.43 79.26
CA GLU A 54 -23.52 -107.33 80.23
C GLU A 54 -22.22 -107.24 81.05
N ILE A 55 -21.52 -106.10 81.01
CA ILE A 55 -20.30 -105.87 81.79
C ILE A 55 -20.68 -105.64 83.25
N VAL A 56 -20.09 -106.42 84.15
CA VAL A 56 -20.39 -106.34 85.59
C VAL A 56 -19.26 -105.75 86.41
N SER A 57 -18.01 -105.77 85.91
CA SER A 57 -16.91 -105.11 86.61
C SER A 57 -15.78 -104.67 85.69
N TYR A 58 -15.11 -103.60 86.11
CA TYR A 58 -13.86 -103.12 85.55
C TYR A 58 -12.81 -103.17 86.65
N GLN A 59 -11.69 -103.79 86.37
CA GLN A 59 -10.57 -103.92 87.29
C GLN A 59 -9.31 -103.48 86.56
N TRP A 60 -8.62 -102.49 87.12
CA TRP A 60 -7.40 -101.95 86.55
C TRP A 60 -6.20 -102.59 87.21
N PHE A 61 -5.20 -102.90 86.40
CA PHE A 61 -3.98 -103.55 86.86
C PHE A 61 -2.76 -102.75 86.39
N SER A 62 -1.81 -102.56 87.30
CA SER A 62 -0.44 -102.27 86.90
C SER A 62 0.26 -103.58 86.57
N VAL A 63 1.00 -103.56 85.47
CA VAL A 63 1.75 -104.72 84.97
C VAL A 63 3.23 -104.44 85.12
N GLU A 64 3.89 -105.26 85.95
CA GLU A 64 5.34 -105.19 86.20
C GLU A 64 5.94 -106.58 86.03
N GLY A 65 6.58 -106.80 84.87
CA GLY A 65 6.97 -108.15 84.43
C GLY A 65 5.75 -109.02 84.10
N GLU A 66 5.72 -110.24 84.64
CA GLU A 66 4.54 -111.13 84.58
C GLU A 66 3.53 -110.89 85.72
N ASN A 67 3.88 -110.06 86.71
CA ASN A 67 3.01 -109.79 87.85
C ASN A 67 1.99 -108.69 87.52
N GLN A 68 0.73 -108.96 87.87
CA GLN A 68 -0.36 -107.98 87.77
C GLN A 68 -0.82 -107.61 89.18
N THR A 69 -0.74 -106.32 89.50
CA THR A 69 -1.26 -105.79 90.77
C THR A 69 -2.49 -104.95 90.49
N GLN A 70 -3.62 -105.31 91.08
CA GLN A 70 -4.84 -104.53 90.91
C GLN A 70 -4.64 -103.15 91.55
N ILE A 71 -4.83 -102.09 90.78
CA ILE A 71 -4.63 -100.70 91.20
C ILE A 71 -5.94 -99.98 91.49
N ASP A 72 -7.02 -100.31 90.78
CA ASP A 72 -8.32 -99.68 91.00
C ASP A 72 -9.47 -100.46 90.32
N VAL A 73 -10.70 -99.99 90.47
CA VAL A 73 -11.92 -100.52 89.83
C VAL A 73 -12.81 -99.39 89.28
N GLY A 74 -13.57 -99.67 88.23
CA GLY A 74 -14.48 -98.70 87.58
C GLY A 74 -14.14 -98.44 86.12
N ASN A 75 -15.08 -97.89 85.32
CA ASN A 75 -14.83 -97.68 83.89
C ASN A 75 -13.88 -96.50 83.59
N LYS A 76 -13.63 -95.67 84.60
CA LYS A 76 -12.71 -94.53 84.57
C LYS A 76 -11.88 -94.54 85.83
N ILE A 77 -10.60 -94.20 85.70
CA ILE A 77 -9.69 -94.03 86.81
C ILE A 77 -8.80 -92.82 86.58
N SER A 78 -8.38 -92.14 87.65
CA SER A 78 -7.18 -91.29 87.56
C SER A 78 -5.97 -92.20 87.74
N ILE A 79 -5.00 -92.13 86.82
CA ILE A 79 -3.77 -92.91 86.91
C ILE A 79 -3.12 -92.65 88.27
N PRO A 80 -3.02 -93.65 89.16
CA PRO A 80 -2.41 -93.47 90.47
C PRO A 80 -0.95 -93.01 90.37
N ALA A 81 -0.50 -92.23 91.34
CA ALA A 81 0.89 -91.81 91.44
C ALA A 81 1.82 -93.01 91.73
N GLY A 82 3.05 -92.98 91.20
CA GLY A 82 4.04 -94.06 91.32
C GLY A 82 3.95 -95.14 90.23
N LEU A 83 3.14 -94.91 89.19
CA LEU A 83 2.99 -95.80 88.03
C LEU A 83 3.70 -95.29 86.78
N ALA A 84 4.46 -94.20 86.87
CA ALA A 84 5.34 -93.75 85.80
C ALA A 84 6.22 -94.90 85.28
N ASP A 85 6.30 -95.03 83.96
CA ASP A 85 6.99 -96.09 83.22
C ASP A 85 6.39 -97.49 83.36
N LYS A 86 5.32 -97.65 84.13
CA LYS A 86 4.58 -98.91 84.22
C LYS A 86 3.51 -98.95 83.14
N ALA A 87 3.22 -100.17 82.70
CA ALA A 87 2.10 -100.43 81.83
C ALA A 87 0.84 -100.63 82.69
N ILE A 88 -0.25 -100.02 82.25
CA ILE A 88 -1.57 -100.23 82.83
C ILE A 88 -2.42 -100.98 81.81
N ILE A 89 -3.17 -101.96 82.30
CA ILE A 89 -4.23 -102.62 81.55
C ILE A 89 -5.53 -102.56 82.35
N VAL A 90 -6.65 -102.59 81.65
CA VAL A 90 -7.95 -102.80 82.27
C VAL A 90 -8.48 -104.16 81.89
N LYS A 91 -8.94 -104.88 82.90
CA LYS A 91 -9.72 -106.10 82.76
C LYS A 91 -11.19 -105.77 82.93
N VAL A 92 -11.99 -106.27 82.02
CA VAL A 92 -13.43 -106.06 81.99
C VAL A 92 -14.09 -107.43 82.06
N THR A 93 -14.84 -107.68 83.12
CA THR A 93 -15.52 -108.96 83.35
C THR A 93 -17.01 -108.81 83.08
N THR A 94 -17.58 -109.79 82.39
CA THR A 94 -18.99 -109.83 82.01
C THR A 94 -19.79 -110.81 82.88
N LYS A 95 -21.12 -110.66 82.90
CA LYS A 95 -22.03 -111.36 83.82
C LYS A 95 -21.99 -112.88 83.72
N ASP A 96 -21.62 -113.42 82.57
CA ASP A 96 -21.46 -114.86 82.36
C ASP A 96 -20.10 -115.40 82.83
N GLY A 97 -19.23 -114.51 83.31
CA GLY A 97 -17.88 -114.82 83.81
C GLY A 97 -16.76 -114.58 82.81
N THR A 98 -17.03 -114.15 81.56
CA THR A 98 -15.98 -113.92 80.55
C THR A 98 -15.19 -112.64 80.84
N GLU A 99 -13.85 -112.70 80.79
CA GLU A 99 -12.95 -111.56 81.04
C GLU A 99 -12.24 -111.09 79.76
N TYR A 100 -12.19 -109.78 79.53
CA TYR A 100 -11.49 -109.12 78.42
C TYR A 100 -10.42 -108.16 78.95
N LEU A 101 -9.25 -108.14 78.32
CA LEU A 101 -8.13 -107.28 78.71
C LEU A 101 -7.85 -106.23 77.63
N SER A 102 -7.42 -105.04 78.04
CA SER A 102 -6.93 -104.03 77.11
C SER A 102 -5.47 -104.25 76.72
N ASP A 103 -5.07 -103.58 75.64
CA ASP A 103 -3.65 -103.34 75.36
C ASP A 103 -3.00 -102.54 76.50
N LYS A 104 -1.69 -102.70 76.65
CA LYS A 104 -0.87 -101.99 77.64
C LYS A 104 -0.79 -100.50 77.28
N MET A 105 -1.31 -99.64 78.15
CA MET A 105 -1.02 -98.20 78.10
C MET A 105 0.21 -97.91 78.97
N PHE A 106 1.27 -97.38 78.37
CA PHE A 106 2.44 -96.92 79.12
C PHE A 106 2.18 -95.53 79.68
N VAL A 107 2.34 -95.38 80.99
CA VAL A 107 2.26 -94.09 81.66
C VAL A 107 3.57 -93.34 81.44
N HIS A 108 3.51 -92.28 80.63
CA HIS A 108 4.61 -91.34 80.40
C HIS A 108 4.86 -90.48 81.65
N PRO A 109 6.12 -90.13 81.95
CA PRO A 109 6.39 -89.06 82.91
C PRO A 109 5.89 -87.70 82.39
N THR A 110 5.38 -86.89 83.31
CA THR A 110 4.85 -85.55 83.03
C THR A 110 5.97 -84.53 82.87
N LEU A 111 5.84 -83.60 81.91
CA LEU A 111 6.61 -82.35 81.85
C LEU A 111 5.69 -81.12 81.82
N GLN A 112 6.20 -79.91 82.10
CA GLN A 112 5.41 -78.66 81.99
C GLN A 112 5.66 -77.97 80.65
N ALA A 113 4.68 -77.23 80.12
CA ALA A 113 4.85 -76.34 78.96
C ALA A 113 4.51 -74.89 79.34
N THR A 114 5.31 -73.94 78.86
CA THR A 114 5.24 -72.51 79.21
C THR A 114 5.45 -71.61 77.98
N GLY A 115 5.30 -70.29 78.15
CA GLY A 115 5.55 -69.27 77.12
C GLY A 115 4.41 -68.25 76.95
N GLU A 116 4.44 -67.51 75.84
CA GLU A 116 3.46 -66.49 75.47
C GLU A 116 2.21 -67.12 74.86
N LYS A 117 1.08 -66.96 75.54
CA LYS A 117 -0.15 -67.69 75.25
C LYS A 117 -1.09 -66.94 74.29
N TYR A 118 -0.59 -66.18 73.34
CA TYR A 118 -1.41 -65.43 72.38
C TYR A 118 -0.94 -65.68 70.95
N VAL A 119 -1.77 -65.37 69.95
CA VAL A 119 -1.44 -65.56 68.52
C VAL A 119 -0.16 -64.80 68.16
N ASN A 120 0.74 -65.45 67.43
CA ASN A 120 2.11 -65.01 67.13
C ASN A 120 3.08 -65.01 68.33
N GLY A 121 2.64 -65.30 69.56
CA GLY A 121 3.50 -65.56 70.71
C GLY A 121 4.21 -66.91 70.62
N LYS A 122 5.17 -67.21 71.50
CA LYS A 122 5.95 -68.46 71.48
C LYS A 122 5.83 -69.32 72.74
N VAL A 123 5.68 -70.64 72.57
CA VAL A 123 5.56 -71.63 73.66
C VAL A 123 6.57 -72.79 73.55
N TYR A 124 7.00 -73.37 74.68
CA TYR A 124 8.03 -74.43 74.77
C TYR A 124 7.90 -75.34 76.02
N PRO A 125 8.39 -76.61 76.01
CA PRO A 125 8.42 -77.49 77.18
C PRO A 125 9.57 -77.16 78.16
N GLU A 126 9.30 -77.26 79.46
CA GLU A 126 10.28 -77.05 80.54
C GLU A 126 10.98 -78.37 80.93
N ILE A 127 12.08 -78.68 80.23
CA ILE A 127 12.84 -79.93 80.45
C ILE A 127 13.75 -79.85 81.69
N ASN A 128 14.14 -78.64 82.08
CA ASN A 128 15.10 -78.41 83.16
C ASN A 128 14.58 -78.81 84.55
N THR A 129 13.28 -79.06 84.69
CA THR A 129 12.63 -79.39 85.96
C THR A 129 12.59 -80.90 86.27
N LEU A 130 13.09 -81.76 85.37
CA LEU A 130 13.11 -83.23 85.52
C LEU A 130 14.42 -83.74 86.18
N ASN A 131 14.36 -84.74 87.08
CA ASN A 131 15.52 -85.35 87.76
C ASN A 131 15.44 -86.91 87.81
N PRO A 132 16.45 -87.67 87.31
CA PRO A 132 17.61 -87.18 86.54
C PRO A 132 17.16 -86.52 85.23
N LYS A 133 17.92 -85.51 84.79
CA LYS A 133 17.56 -84.70 83.63
C LYS A 133 17.80 -85.47 82.32
N PRO A 134 16.76 -85.81 81.55
CA PRO A 134 16.91 -86.54 80.29
C PRO A 134 17.36 -85.62 79.14
N VAL A 135 18.12 -86.17 78.20
CA VAL A 135 18.40 -85.52 76.90
C VAL A 135 17.31 -85.90 75.91
N MET A 136 16.64 -84.91 75.32
CA MET A 136 15.51 -85.10 74.40
C MET A 136 15.97 -85.17 72.94
N LYS A 137 15.43 -86.13 72.19
CA LYS A 137 15.70 -86.40 70.77
C LYS A 137 14.71 -85.74 69.82
N SER A 138 13.43 -85.63 70.20
CA SER A 138 12.38 -85.10 69.32
C SER A 138 11.19 -84.52 70.08
N TYR A 139 10.49 -83.58 69.45
CA TYR A 139 9.24 -82.98 69.94
C TYR A 139 8.14 -83.08 68.88
N GLN A 140 6.88 -83.09 69.32
CA GLN A 140 5.73 -82.86 68.45
C GLN A 140 4.65 -82.13 69.25
N TRP A 141 4.15 -81.03 68.69
CA TRP A 141 3.03 -80.29 69.26
C TRP A 141 1.69 -80.75 68.71
N TYR A 142 0.69 -80.71 69.55
CA TYR A 142 -0.67 -81.12 69.22
C TYR A 142 -1.66 -80.06 69.70
N PHE A 143 -2.71 -79.87 68.93
CA PHE A 143 -3.95 -79.37 69.49
C PHE A 143 -4.50 -80.42 70.44
N PHE A 144 -4.89 -79.98 71.63
CA PHE A 144 -5.48 -80.83 72.65
C PHE A 144 -6.93 -80.40 72.86
N ASP A 145 -7.86 -81.33 72.63
CA ASP A 145 -9.28 -81.10 72.82
C ASP A 145 -9.96 -82.38 73.33
N ASN A 146 -10.69 -82.27 74.44
CA ASN A 146 -11.46 -83.35 75.06
C ASN A 146 -10.71 -84.71 75.16
N GLY A 147 -9.43 -84.66 75.58
CA GLY A 147 -8.60 -85.86 75.74
C GLY A 147 -7.96 -86.39 74.45
N LYS A 148 -8.26 -85.80 73.28
CA LYS A 148 -7.71 -86.17 71.97
C LYS A 148 -6.57 -85.23 71.57
N LYS A 149 -5.46 -85.82 71.11
CA LYS A 149 -4.31 -85.10 70.54
C LYS A 149 -4.40 -85.09 69.01
N THR A 150 -4.32 -83.91 68.39
CA THR A 150 -4.26 -83.74 66.92
C THR A 150 -2.98 -83.01 66.52
N PRO A 151 -2.10 -83.60 65.70
CA PRO A 151 -0.76 -83.05 65.46
C PRO A 151 -0.82 -81.73 64.71
N ILE A 152 -0.08 -80.74 65.19
CA ILE A 152 0.15 -79.49 64.47
C ILE A 152 1.23 -79.76 63.42
N LYS A 153 0.85 -79.63 62.15
CA LYS A 153 1.71 -79.99 61.02
C LYS A 153 3.03 -79.20 61.08
N ALA A 154 4.16 -79.90 60.96
CA ALA A 154 5.53 -79.36 61.02
C ALA A 154 5.96 -78.71 62.36
N ALA A 155 5.14 -78.81 63.41
CA ALA A 155 5.50 -78.32 64.74
C ALA A 155 6.32 -79.38 65.52
N THR A 156 7.53 -79.66 65.04
CA THR A 156 8.45 -80.67 65.61
C THR A 156 9.61 -80.08 66.42
N ASN A 157 9.64 -78.74 66.54
CA ASN A 157 10.67 -78.03 67.29
C ASN A 157 10.32 -77.93 68.78
N ILE A 158 11.34 -77.64 69.60
CA ILE A 158 11.15 -77.36 71.02
C ILE A 158 10.25 -76.13 71.24
N GLU A 159 10.36 -75.11 70.38
CA GLU A 159 9.56 -73.89 70.44
C GLU A 159 8.52 -73.85 69.32
N LEU A 160 7.29 -73.42 69.62
CA LEU A 160 6.19 -73.22 68.68
C LEU A 160 5.72 -71.76 68.71
N THR A 161 5.73 -71.09 67.57
CA THR A 161 4.98 -69.83 67.39
C THR A 161 3.49 -70.16 67.26
N VAL A 162 2.69 -69.61 68.14
CA VAL A 162 1.25 -69.85 68.24
C VAL A 162 0.56 -69.37 66.96
N PRO A 163 -0.01 -70.27 66.16
CA PRO A 163 -0.69 -69.90 64.92
C PRO A 163 -2.08 -69.30 65.21
N VAL A 164 -2.67 -68.57 64.24
CA VAL A 164 -4.00 -67.94 64.40
C VAL A 164 -5.06 -68.98 64.77
N GLU A 165 -4.94 -70.19 64.23
CA GLU A 165 -5.85 -71.31 64.45
C GLU A 165 -5.78 -71.88 65.88
N ALA A 166 -4.76 -71.53 66.66
CA ALA A 166 -4.61 -71.91 68.06
C ALA A 166 -5.33 -70.96 69.02
N ALA A 167 -5.80 -69.79 68.57
CA ALA A 167 -6.52 -68.84 69.42
C ALA A 167 -7.70 -69.52 70.13
N GLY A 168 -7.78 -69.38 71.46
CA GLY A 168 -8.83 -69.98 72.29
C GLY A 168 -8.75 -71.50 72.48
N LYS A 169 -7.70 -72.18 71.99
CA LYS A 169 -7.54 -73.65 72.09
C LYS A 169 -6.44 -74.05 73.08
N GLN A 170 -6.36 -75.35 73.40
CA GLN A 170 -5.26 -75.90 74.19
C GLN A 170 -4.22 -76.62 73.33
N LEU A 171 -2.97 -76.58 73.76
CA LEU A 171 -1.85 -77.28 73.12
C LEU A 171 -1.18 -78.25 74.11
N VAL A 172 -0.65 -79.35 73.60
CA VAL A 172 0.24 -80.26 74.35
C VAL A 172 1.46 -80.60 73.52
N VAL A 173 2.58 -80.90 74.17
CA VAL A 173 3.81 -81.36 73.51
C VAL A 173 4.22 -82.72 74.05
N GLU A 174 4.57 -83.62 73.14
CA GLU A 174 5.22 -84.89 73.46
C GLU A 174 6.70 -84.77 73.11
N ALA A 175 7.56 -85.15 74.05
CA ALA A 175 9.01 -85.16 73.89
C ALA A 175 9.54 -86.58 74.12
N LYS A 176 10.51 -87.04 73.33
CA LYS A 176 11.11 -88.37 73.48
C LYS A 176 12.59 -88.26 73.81
N SER A 177 13.09 -88.95 74.84
CA SER A 177 14.50 -88.97 75.22
C SER A 177 15.36 -89.87 74.31
N GLU A 178 16.68 -89.67 74.35
CA GLU A 178 17.63 -90.54 73.64
C GLU A 178 17.60 -92.00 74.12
N GLU A 179 17.30 -92.21 75.40
CA GLU A 179 17.08 -93.55 76.00
C GLU A 179 15.75 -94.20 75.57
N GLY A 180 14.95 -93.50 74.74
CA GLY A 180 13.71 -94.00 74.17
C GLY A 180 12.46 -93.73 75.01
N LYS A 181 12.58 -92.97 76.11
CA LYS A 181 11.49 -92.66 77.04
C LYS A 181 10.63 -91.50 76.54
N ASN A 182 9.32 -91.62 76.58
CA ASN A 182 8.41 -90.55 76.15
C ASN A 182 7.95 -89.73 77.35
N TYR A 183 7.91 -88.41 77.18
CA TYR A 183 7.40 -87.41 78.11
C TYR A 183 6.25 -86.66 77.45
N THR A 184 5.28 -86.22 78.25
CA THR A 184 4.12 -85.49 77.73
C THR A 184 3.79 -84.30 78.63
N SER A 185 3.48 -83.16 78.02
CA SER A 185 3.15 -81.95 78.75
C SER A 185 1.73 -81.95 79.30
N ASN A 186 1.52 -81.14 80.34
CA ASN A 186 0.19 -80.63 80.66
C ASN A 186 -0.35 -79.75 79.52
N PRO A 187 -1.67 -79.71 79.29
CA PRO A 187 -2.28 -78.80 78.31
C PRO A 187 -2.07 -77.33 78.65
N ILE A 188 -1.61 -76.53 77.69
CA ILE A 188 -1.48 -75.06 77.78
C ILE A 188 -2.60 -74.38 76.99
N SER A 189 -3.37 -73.50 77.64
CA SER A 189 -4.46 -72.74 76.98
C SER A 189 -3.93 -71.47 76.31
N ILE A 190 -4.42 -71.17 75.10
CA ILE A 190 -4.09 -69.97 74.32
C ILE A 190 -5.25 -68.97 74.35
N ASP A 191 -4.93 -67.68 74.49
CA ASP A 191 -5.85 -66.55 74.52
C ASP A 191 -6.67 -66.43 73.23
N ALA A 192 -7.92 -65.99 73.35
CA ALA A 192 -8.78 -65.68 72.22
C ALA A 192 -8.49 -64.28 71.64
N LEU A 193 -8.69 -64.10 70.33
CA LEU A 193 -8.51 -62.81 69.64
C LEU A 193 -9.51 -61.74 70.10
N GLN A 194 -9.03 -60.50 70.27
CA GLN A 194 -9.77 -59.30 70.66
C GLN A 194 -9.57 -58.17 69.62
N LEU A 195 -10.32 -58.20 68.51
CA LEU A 195 -10.06 -57.30 67.38
C LEU A 195 -10.50 -55.83 67.63
N LYS A 196 -9.60 -54.88 67.38
CA LYS A 196 -9.85 -53.41 67.42
C LYS A 196 -9.53 -52.76 66.08
N LEU A 197 -10.41 -51.85 65.62
CA LEU A 197 -10.23 -51.07 64.39
C LEU A 197 -9.73 -49.65 64.72
N ASP A 198 -8.90 -49.09 63.82
CA ASP A 198 -8.43 -47.70 63.87
C ASP A 198 -8.70 -47.00 62.52
N PRO A 199 -9.49 -45.90 62.49
CA PRO A 199 -10.18 -45.28 63.63
C PRO A 199 -11.32 -46.16 64.16
N ASP A 200 -11.64 -46.02 65.46
CA ASP A 200 -12.71 -46.77 66.10
C ASP A 200 -14.07 -46.40 65.47
N PRO A 201 -14.74 -47.34 64.79
CA PRO A 201 -16.00 -47.10 64.08
C PRO A 201 -17.17 -46.79 65.01
N SER A 202 -17.05 -47.08 66.31
CA SER A 202 -18.05 -46.71 67.32
C SER A 202 -18.01 -45.21 67.66
N ILE A 203 -16.90 -44.54 67.34
CA ILE A 203 -16.67 -43.12 67.63
C ILE A 203 -16.67 -42.29 66.34
N THR A 204 -16.01 -42.79 65.28
CA THR A 204 -15.85 -42.08 64.02
C THR A 204 -16.32 -42.96 62.86
N PRO A 205 -17.37 -42.57 62.11
CA PRO A 205 -17.82 -43.30 60.93
C PRO A 205 -16.70 -43.45 59.89
N LEU A 206 -16.76 -44.52 59.10
CA LEU A 206 -15.82 -44.70 58.01
C LEU A 206 -15.96 -43.59 56.97
N LYS A 207 -14.81 -43.08 56.51
CA LYS A 207 -14.78 -42.03 55.50
C LYS A 207 -14.99 -42.61 54.11
N ILE A 208 -15.88 -41.99 53.35
CA ILE A 208 -16.03 -42.20 51.90
C ILE A 208 -15.57 -40.96 51.14
N ILE A 209 -15.19 -41.13 49.89
CA ILE A 209 -14.76 -40.05 48.98
C ILE A 209 -15.47 -40.19 47.64
N GLY A 210 -15.58 -39.10 46.88
CA GLY A 210 -16.26 -39.09 45.57
C GLY A 210 -17.60 -38.34 45.54
N TYR A 211 -17.86 -37.46 46.51
CA TYR A 211 -19.07 -36.64 46.61
C TYR A 211 -18.75 -35.13 46.61
N SER A 212 -19.75 -34.28 46.36
CA SER A 212 -19.58 -32.81 46.28
C SER A 212 -19.26 -32.16 47.63
N PRO A 213 -18.72 -30.93 47.68
CA PRO A 213 -18.50 -30.21 48.94
C PRO A 213 -19.75 -30.05 49.82
N GLU A 214 -20.94 -30.06 49.20
CA GLU A 214 -22.24 -29.99 49.87
C GLU A 214 -22.80 -31.38 50.27
N LYS A 215 -21.96 -32.43 50.23
CA LYS A 215 -22.26 -33.80 50.65
C LYS A 215 -23.37 -34.51 49.86
N PHE A 216 -23.48 -34.23 48.56
CA PHE A 216 -24.37 -34.96 47.65
C PHE A 216 -23.63 -35.59 46.46
N VAL A 217 -24.29 -36.50 45.76
CA VAL A 217 -23.83 -37.20 44.54
C VAL A 217 -24.98 -37.34 43.54
N LEU A 218 -24.65 -37.56 42.27
CA LEU A 218 -25.64 -37.85 41.23
C LEU A 218 -25.60 -39.31 40.76
N PRO A 219 -26.68 -39.79 40.13
CA PRO A 219 -26.63 -40.99 39.30
C PRO A 219 -25.43 -40.94 38.33
N GLY A 220 -24.59 -41.99 38.36
CA GLY A 220 -23.36 -42.10 37.58
C GLY A 220 -22.05 -41.76 38.31
N ASP A 221 -22.10 -41.05 39.44
CA ASP A 221 -20.91 -40.77 40.26
C ASP A 221 -20.32 -42.05 40.90
N THR A 222 -19.04 -42.03 41.26
CA THR A 222 -18.35 -43.18 41.88
C THR A 222 -17.84 -42.83 43.27
N LEU A 223 -18.25 -43.61 44.26
CA LEU A 223 -17.83 -43.50 45.65
C LEU A 223 -16.75 -44.54 45.99
N SER A 224 -15.82 -44.19 46.88
CA SER A 224 -14.74 -45.08 47.35
C SER A 224 -14.61 -45.06 48.88
N VAL A 225 -14.31 -46.21 49.48
CA VAL A 225 -14.14 -46.38 50.93
C VAL A 225 -12.68 -46.22 51.34
N VAL A 226 -12.42 -45.52 52.43
CA VAL A 226 -11.10 -45.49 53.09
C VAL A 226 -11.00 -46.67 54.07
N THR A 227 -10.03 -47.57 53.88
CA THR A 227 -9.91 -48.82 54.64
C THR A 227 -9.28 -48.63 56.03
N PRO A 228 -9.89 -49.13 57.11
CA PRO A 228 -9.35 -49.02 58.48
C PRO A 228 -8.25 -50.06 58.78
N THR A 229 -7.37 -49.78 59.75
CA THR A 229 -6.35 -50.72 60.24
C THR A 229 -6.88 -51.57 61.40
N VAL A 230 -6.30 -52.75 61.65
CA VAL A 230 -6.86 -53.79 62.56
C VAL A 230 -5.79 -54.37 63.48
N LYS A 231 -6.08 -54.49 64.78
CA LYS A 231 -5.16 -55.02 65.81
C LYS A 231 -5.83 -56.06 66.71
N ASP A 232 -5.05 -56.97 67.30
CA ASP A 232 -5.48 -57.85 68.40
C ASP A 232 -5.17 -57.16 69.74
N ASP A 233 -6.17 -56.48 70.29
CA ASP A 233 -6.04 -55.51 71.37
C ASP A 233 -5.01 -54.42 71.04
N THR A 234 -3.80 -54.53 71.58
CA THR A 234 -2.68 -53.62 71.30
C THR A 234 -1.63 -54.22 70.37
N ARG A 235 -1.77 -55.50 70.00
CA ARG A 235 -0.81 -56.27 69.25
C ARG A 235 -1.10 -56.21 67.76
N ASP A 236 -0.04 -56.06 66.97
CA ASP A 236 -0.17 -56.00 65.52
C ASP A 236 -0.43 -57.39 64.92
N LEU A 237 -1.34 -57.42 63.96
CA LEU A 237 -1.61 -58.58 63.12
C LEU A 237 -0.88 -58.43 61.80
N LYS A 238 -0.44 -59.55 61.21
CA LYS A 238 0.18 -59.52 59.88
C LYS A 238 -0.92 -59.29 58.83
N ALA A 239 -0.60 -58.56 57.76
CA ALA A 239 -1.58 -58.16 56.75
C ALA A 239 -2.28 -59.35 56.06
N ASP A 240 -1.58 -60.47 55.89
CA ASP A 240 -2.12 -61.72 55.34
C ASP A 240 -3.06 -62.45 56.31
N GLN A 241 -3.11 -62.04 57.58
CA GLN A 241 -4.04 -62.54 58.58
C GLN A 241 -5.38 -61.79 58.56
N VAL A 242 -5.49 -60.66 57.85
CA VAL A 242 -6.67 -59.76 57.86
C VAL A 242 -7.36 -59.76 56.49
N SER A 243 -8.69 -59.92 56.47
CA SER A 243 -9.52 -59.85 55.26
C SER A 243 -10.65 -58.83 55.40
N TYR A 244 -10.99 -58.15 54.31
CA TYR A 244 -12.07 -57.14 54.26
C TYR A 244 -13.18 -57.55 53.29
N ALA A 245 -14.43 -57.35 53.71
CA ALA A 245 -15.59 -57.45 52.85
C ALA A 245 -16.42 -56.17 52.92
N TYR A 246 -16.87 -55.67 51.77
CA TYR A 246 -17.67 -54.46 51.65
C TYR A 246 -19.09 -54.81 51.22
N GLN A 247 -20.06 -54.01 51.66
CA GLN A 247 -21.43 -54.10 51.19
C GLN A 247 -22.05 -52.71 51.16
N TRP A 248 -22.33 -52.20 49.97
CA TRP A 248 -23.05 -50.94 49.82
C TRP A 248 -24.54 -51.15 50.07
N MET A 249 -25.15 -50.15 50.71
CA MET A 249 -26.55 -50.14 51.10
C MET A 249 -27.15 -48.78 50.79
N HIS A 250 -28.48 -48.76 50.66
CA HIS A 250 -29.25 -47.54 50.71
C HIS A 250 -30.10 -47.48 51.97
N LYS A 251 -30.21 -46.28 52.55
CA LYS A 251 -30.97 -46.00 53.77
C LYS A 251 -32.38 -45.52 53.41
N MET A 252 -33.39 -46.21 53.92
CA MET A 252 -34.81 -45.86 53.78
C MET A 252 -35.42 -45.68 55.18
N GLY A 253 -35.67 -44.43 55.57
CA GLY A 253 -36.04 -44.10 56.96
C GLY A 253 -34.95 -44.53 57.94
N ASP A 254 -35.29 -45.40 58.90
CA ASP A 254 -34.34 -45.99 59.86
C ASP A 254 -33.80 -47.36 59.42
N SER A 255 -34.21 -47.86 58.25
CA SER A 255 -33.82 -49.18 57.73
C SER A 255 -32.70 -49.08 56.67
N TYR A 256 -31.88 -50.13 56.58
CA TYR A 256 -30.82 -50.28 55.57
C TYR A 256 -31.13 -51.47 54.67
N SER A 257 -30.99 -51.30 53.36
CA SER A 257 -31.19 -52.37 52.36
C SER A 257 -29.94 -52.56 51.50
N TYR A 258 -29.58 -53.81 51.23
CA TYR A 258 -28.41 -54.15 50.42
C TYR A 258 -28.60 -53.78 48.97
N ILE A 259 -27.58 -53.16 48.38
CA ILE A 259 -27.50 -52.96 46.95
C ILE A 259 -26.88 -54.23 46.35
N SER A 260 -27.68 -54.94 45.55
CA SER A 260 -27.28 -56.22 44.97
C SER A 260 -25.99 -56.11 44.16
N GLY A 261 -25.03 -57.00 44.42
CA GLY A 261 -23.73 -57.06 43.73
C GLY A 261 -22.72 -55.96 44.11
N ALA A 262 -23.09 -55.00 44.95
CA ALA A 262 -22.23 -53.89 45.34
C ALA A 262 -21.33 -54.25 46.53
N THR A 263 -20.35 -55.13 46.30
CA THR A 263 -19.45 -55.65 47.35
C THR A 263 -18.00 -55.17 47.24
N GLY A 264 -17.73 -54.23 46.34
CA GLY A 264 -16.41 -53.64 46.15
C GLY A 264 -16.11 -52.51 47.14
N ALA A 265 -14.82 -52.19 47.29
CA ALA A 265 -14.35 -50.99 48.00
C ALA A 265 -14.74 -49.69 47.28
N THR A 266 -15.29 -49.78 46.06
CA THR A 266 -15.84 -48.67 45.28
C THR A 266 -17.24 -49.02 44.78
N TYR A 267 -18.07 -48.00 44.56
CA TYR A 267 -19.44 -48.15 44.04
C TYR A 267 -19.78 -47.05 43.04
N LYS A 268 -20.15 -47.46 41.83
CA LYS A 268 -20.69 -46.56 40.81
C LYS A 268 -22.20 -46.51 40.92
N ILE A 269 -22.75 -45.32 41.11
CA ILE A 269 -24.18 -45.10 41.29
C ILE A 269 -24.88 -45.34 39.95
N PRO A 270 -25.90 -46.21 39.88
CA PRO A 270 -26.68 -46.45 38.66
C PRO A 270 -27.39 -45.19 38.16
N ALA A 271 -27.63 -45.08 36.85
CA ALA A 271 -28.30 -43.93 36.25
C ALA A 271 -29.77 -43.78 36.71
N ASP A 272 -30.41 -44.90 37.06
CA ASP A 272 -31.78 -45.04 37.54
C ASP A 272 -31.87 -45.01 39.09
N ALA A 273 -30.81 -44.59 39.79
CA ALA A 273 -30.75 -44.64 41.25
C ALA A 273 -31.92 -43.92 41.95
N LEU A 274 -32.31 -42.74 41.47
CA LEU A 274 -33.41 -41.97 42.06
C LEU A 274 -34.78 -42.58 41.76
N GLU A 275 -34.96 -43.16 40.56
CA GLU A 275 -36.17 -43.90 40.18
C GLU A 275 -36.33 -45.16 41.07
N ASN A 276 -35.20 -45.78 41.44
CA ASN A 276 -35.13 -46.93 42.34
C ASN A 276 -35.02 -46.57 43.83
N GLN A 277 -35.27 -45.31 44.21
CA GLN A 277 -35.25 -44.82 45.61
C GLN A 277 -33.91 -45.01 46.35
N ILE A 278 -32.80 -45.07 45.62
CA ILE A 278 -31.44 -45.11 46.15
C ILE A 278 -30.99 -43.67 46.43
N ASN A 279 -31.61 -43.05 47.45
CA ASN A 279 -31.43 -41.61 47.72
C ASN A 279 -30.40 -41.32 48.81
N LYS A 280 -30.03 -42.31 49.63
CA LYS A 280 -29.08 -42.17 50.74
C LYS A 280 -28.19 -43.40 50.78
N LEU A 281 -26.90 -43.25 50.50
CA LEU A 281 -25.94 -44.34 50.40
C LEU A 281 -25.09 -44.46 51.66
N VAL A 282 -24.78 -45.70 52.04
CA VAL A 282 -23.85 -46.05 53.12
C VAL A 282 -23.15 -47.37 52.77
N VAL A 283 -21.93 -47.58 53.25
CA VAL A 283 -21.22 -48.86 53.09
C VAL A 283 -20.98 -49.51 54.45
N ARG A 284 -21.14 -50.84 54.50
CA ARG A 284 -20.76 -51.69 55.64
C ARG A 284 -19.45 -52.38 55.29
N VAL A 285 -18.51 -52.35 56.23
CA VAL A 285 -17.22 -53.04 56.13
C VAL A 285 -17.16 -54.09 57.23
N ILE A 286 -16.87 -55.34 56.83
CA ILE A 286 -16.64 -56.48 57.71
C ILE A 286 -15.17 -56.83 57.62
N VAL A 287 -14.54 -57.01 58.78
CA VAL A 287 -13.13 -57.35 58.93
C VAL A 287 -13.02 -58.71 59.61
N THR A 288 -12.22 -59.61 59.06
CA THR A 288 -12.06 -60.98 59.59
C THR A 288 -10.58 -61.34 59.76
N VAL A 289 -10.25 -61.97 60.89
CA VAL A 289 -8.92 -62.50 61.23
C VAL A 289 -9.05 -63.95 61.69
N GLY A 290 -8.56 -64.89 60.89
CA GLY A 290 -8.84 -66.31 61.11
C GLY A 290 -10.34 -66.60 61.05
N THR A 291 -10.92 -67.08 62.15
CA THR A 291 -12.37 -67.28 62.30
C THR A 291 -13.08 -66.16 63.08
N THR A 292 -12.34 -65.13 63.50
CA THR A 292 -12.88 -64.03 64.33
C THR A 292 -13.24 -62.85 63.45
N GLU A 293 -14.47 -62.35 63.56
CA GLU A 293 -14.92 -61.12 62.91
C GLU A 293 -14.87 -59.95 63.89
N ALA A 294 -14.40 -58.80 63.40
CA ALA A 294 -14.51 -57.55 64.15
C ALA A 294 -15.91 -56.95 63.97
N VAL A 295 -16.28 -56.01 64.85
CA VAL A 295 -17.58 -55.35 64.78
C VAL A 295 -17.77 -54.66 63.42
N PRO A 296 -18.85 -54.97 62.68
CA PRO A 296 -19.11 -54.35 61.39
C PRO A 296 -19.19 -52.82 61.50
N SER A 297 -18.53 -52.14 60.57
CA SER A 297 -18.39 -50.68 60.57
C SER A 297 -19.16 -50.04 59.43
N TYR A 298 -19.76 -48.86 59.67
CA TYR A 298 -20.55 -48.13 58.66
C TYR A 298 -19.90 -46.80 58.29
N SER A 299 -20.08 -46.37 57.04
CA SER A 299 -19.67 -45.02 56.61
C SER A 299 -20.65 -43.93 57.04
N GLU A 300 -20.27 -42.67 56.82
CA GLU A 300 -21.24 -41.57 56.75
C GLU A 300 -22.27 -41.79 55.62
N VAL A 301 -23.45 -41.17 55.77
CA VAL A 301 -24.52 -41.22 54.77
C VAL A 301 -24.29 -40.12 53.74
N VAL A 302 -24.35 -40.49 52.45
CA VAL A 302 -24.25 -39.56 51.32
C VAL A 302 -25.57 -39.51 50.55
N GLU A 303 -26.05 -38.32 50.22
CA GLU A 303 -27.34 -38.11 49.56
C GLU A 303 -27.20 -38.11 48.02
N VAL A 304 -28.09 -38.84 47.32
CA VAL A 304 -28.19 -38.84 45.86
C VAL A 304 -29.29 -37.84 45.45
N ALA A 305 -28.98 -36.84 44.63
CA ALA A 305 -29.95 -35.80 44.22
C ALA A 305 -29.61 -35.11 42.88
N ASN A 306 -30.64 -34.75 42.09
CA ASN A 306 -30.51 -33.97 40.84
C ASN A 306 -30.70 -32.44 41.00
N ASN A 307 -31.29 -31.99 42.12
CA ASN A 307 -31.76 -30.61 42.34
C ASN A 307 -30.72 -29.50 42.05
N PRO A 308 -29.42 -29.63 42.40
CA PRO A 308 -28.44 -28.57 42.15
C PRO A 308 -28.18 -28.29 40.65
N ALA A 309 -28.23 -29.32 39.80
CA ALA A 309 -28.06 -29.16 38.36
C ALA A 309 -29.31 -28.52 37.73
N GLU A 310 -30.51 -28.97 38.13
CA GLU A 310 -31.79 -28.42 37.65
C GLU A 310 -31.99 -26.95 38.08
N GLY A 311 -31.66 -26.61 39.32
CA GLY A 311 -31.69 -25.23 39.80
C GLY A 311 -30.70 -24.31 39.08
N LEU A 312 -29.53 -24.84 38.71
CA LEU A 312 -28.56 -24.09 37.91
C LEU A 312 -29.04 -23.90 36.46
N VAL A 313 -29.64 -24.91 35.83
CA VAL A 313 -30.26 -24.78 34.49
C VAL A 313 -31.26 -23.63 34.49
N LYS A 314 -32.19 -23.60 35.45
CA LYS A 314 -33.17 -22.51 35.57
C LYS A 314 -32.50 -21.15 35.77
N SER A 315 -31.49 -21.07 36.63
CA SER A 315 -30.78 -19.81 36.89
C SER A 315 -30.01 -19.31 35.65
N ILE A 316 -29.50 -20.22 34.81
CA ILE A 316 -28.84 -19.90 33.54
C ILE A 316 -29.88 -19.44 32.50
N ASP A 317 -31.06 -20.06 32.44
CA ASP A 317 -32.15 -19.60 31.55
C ASP A 317 -32.63 -18.19 31.94
N ASP A 318 -32.68 -17.90 33.24
CA ASP A 318 -33.04 -16.58 33.78
C ASP A 318 -32.03 -15.47 33.41
N LEU A 319 -30.85 -15.79 32.85
CA LEU A 319 -29.97 -14.78 32.25
C LEU A 319 -30.60 -14.12 31.02
N LEU A 320 -31.50 -14.82 30.33
CA LEU A 320 -32.22 -14.31 29.17
C LEU A 320 -33.54 -13.68 29.61
N GLY A 321 -33.73 -12.40 29.29
CA GLY A 321 -35.02 -11.74 29.33
C GLY A 321 -35.83 -12.09 28.07
N ASN A 322 -37.10 -12.46 28.27
CA ASN A 322 -38.03 -12.63 27.17
C ASN A 322 -38.90 -11.38 27.06
N SER A 323 -38.59 -10.50 26.10
CA SER A 323 -39.55 -9.50 25.68
C SER A 323 -40.42 -10.12 24.59
N ASN A 324 -41.69 -9.70 24.49
CA ASN A 324 -42.57 -10.11 23.37
C ASN A 324 -42.00 -9.74 21.98
N LYS A 325 -40.84 -9.08 21.92
CA LYS A 325 -40.21 -8.47 20.75
C LYS A 325 -38.82 -9.05 20.39
N ALA A 326 -38.07 -9.63 21.34
CA ALA A 326 -36.70 -10.14 21.13
C ALA A 326 -36.17 -10.88 22.36
N ILE A 327 -35.18 -11.77 22.17
CA ILE A 327 -34.41 -12.39 23.27
C ILE A 327 -33.26 -11.44 23.62
N VAL A 328 -33.23 -10.92 24.85
CA VAL A 328 -32.19 -10.02 25.37
C VAL A 328 -31.61 -10.59 26.67
N TYR A 329 -30.51 -10.06 27.19
CA TYR A 329 -30.11 -10.38 28.56
C TYR A 329 -31.02 -9.66 29.55
N LYS A 330 -31.18 -10.27 30.73
CA LYS A 330 -31.94 -9.68 31.83
C LYS A 330 -31.32 -8.34 32.23
N SER A 331 -32.15 -7.31 32.30
CA SER A 331 -31.72 -5.94 32.62
C SER A 331 -31.35 -5.79 34.10
N LEU A 332 -30.11 -6.16 34.45
CA LEU A 332 -29.55 -6.04 35.80
C LEU A 332 -28.61 -4.84 35.96
N GLY A 333 -28.19 -4.22 34.84
CA GLY A 333 -27.09 -3.26 34.80
C GLY A 333 -25.73 -3.95 34.74
N PHE A 334 -24.73 -3.27 34.17
CA PHE A 334 -23.44 -3.87 33.79
C PHE A 334 -22.72 -4.58 34.95
N GLU A 335 -22.59 -3.95 36.13
CA GLU A 335 -21.88 -4.53 37.27
C GLU A 335 -22.60 -5.75 37.86
N GLN A 336 -23.93 -5.64 38.04
CA GLN A 336 -24.73 -6.72 38.61
C GLN A 336 -24.82 -7.92 37.67
N PHE A 337 -24.87 -7.68 36.35
CA PHE A 337 -24.78 -8.76 35.37
C PHE A 337 -23.44 -9.50 35.50
N GLY A 338 -22.32 -8.79 35.64
CA GLY A 338 -21.02 -9.40 35.90
C GLY A 338 -20.96 -10.22 37.20
N ASN A 339 -21.60 -9.74 38.27
CA ASN A 339 -21.71 -10.46 39.54
C ASN A 339 -22.52 -11.77 39.38
N GLU A 340 -23.63 -11.71 38.66
CA GLU A 340 -24.48 -12.89 38.40
C GLU A 340 -23.71 -13.95 37.61
N LEU A 341 -22.98 -13.56 36.56
CA LEU A 341 -22.14 -14.49 35.79
C LEU A 341 -21.05 -15.15 36.67
N THR A 342 -20.45 -14.39 37.58
CA THR A 342 -19.44 -14.92 38.52
C THR A 342 -20.06 -15.93 39.48
N SER A 343 -21.26 -15.63 39.99
CA SER A 343 -22.04 -16.52 40.86
C SER A 343 -22.39 -17.83 40.16
N LEU A 344 -22.97 -17.76 38.95
CA LEU A 344 -23.36 -18.93 38.17
C LEU A 344 -22.14 -19.77 37.75
N THR A 345 -21.04 -19.13 37.37
CA THR A 345 -19.78 -19.83 37.06
C THR A 345 -19.26 -20.59 38.27
N SER A 346 -19.27 -19.98 39.45
CA SER A 346 -18.83 -20.62 40.69
C SER A 346 -19.70 -21.85 41.01
N LYS A 347 -21.03 -21.69 40.93
CA LYS A 347 -21.98 -22.81 41.09
C LYS A 347 -21.71 -23.94 40.11
N TYR A 348 -21.49 -23.64 38.82
CA TYR A 348 -21.15 -24.64 37.80
C TYR A 348 -19.82 -25.34 38.11
N THR A 349 -18.78 -24.60 38.52
CA THR A 349 -17.45 -25.20 38.79
C THR A 349 -17.46 -26.18 39.96
N ALA A 350 -18.30 -25.93 40.98
CA ALA A 350 -18.46 -26.77 42.16
C ALA A 350 -19.15 -28.12 41.89
N LEU A 351 -19.78 -28.29 40.72
CA LEU A 351 -20.44 -29.54 40.32
C LEU A 351 -19.43 -30.65 39.96
N THR A 352 -19.81 -31.90 40.25
CA THR A 352 -19.12 -33.12 39.79
C THR A 352 -19.19 -33.24 38.25
N ALA A 353 -18.39 -34.12 37.65
CA ALA A 353 -18.38 -34.31 36.20
C ALA A 353 -19.75 -34.78 35.66
N ALA A 354 -20.43 -35.68 36.38
CA ALA A 354 -21.77 -36.14 36.02
C ALA A 354 -22.82 -35.01 36.15
N ALA A 355 -22.75 -34.22 37.23
CA ALA A 355 -23.63 -33.07 37.42
C ALA A 355 -23.48 -31.99 36.34
N LYS A 356 -22.26 -31.72 35.89
CA LYS A 356 -22.01 -30.79 34.77
C LYS A 356 -22.66 -31.25 33.47
N ALA A 357 -22.70 -32.55 33.20
CA ALA A 357 -23.36 -33.10 32.00
C ALA A 357 -24.88 -32.89 31.99
N ASN A 358 -25.50 -32.74 33.17
CA ASN A 358 -26.93 -32.45 33.31
C ASN A 358 -27.28 -30.96 33.17
N VAL A 359 -26.29 -30.05 33.11
CA VAL A 359 -26.51 -28.62 32.86
C VAL A 359 -26.58 -28.39 31.35
N THR A 360 -27.74 -28.71 30.76
CA THR A 360 -27.95 -28.78 29.30
C THR A 360 -27.86 -27.43 28.58
N ASN A 361 -27.97 -26.31 29.30
CA ASN A 361 -27.98 -24.95 28.75
C ASN A 361 -26.70 -24.14 29.08
N TYR A 362 -25.62 -24.81 29.49
CA TYR A 362 -24.36 -24.15 29.85
C TYR A 362 -23.78 -23.23 28.75
N ASP A 363 -24.08 -23.51 27.47
CA ASP A 363 -23.68 -22.65 26.35
C ASP A 363 -24.22 -21.21 26.46
N ILE A 364 -25.38 -21.01 27.11
CA ILE A 364 -25.93 -19.66 27.38
C ILE A 364 -25.00 -18.91 28.33
N LEU A 365 -24.61 -19.52 29.45
CA LEU A 365 -23.68 -18.93 30.42
C LEU A 365 -22.32 -18.67 29.78
N LYS A 366 -21.80 -19.62 29.00
CA LYS A 366 -20.54 -19.49 28.27
C LYS A 366 -20.57 -18.30 27.31
N ARG A 367 -21.64 -18.15 26.53
CA ARG A 367 -21.83 -16.99 25.64
C ARG A 367 -21.94 -15.69 26.43
N ALA A 368 -22.74 -15.65 27.49
CA ALA A 368 -22.94 -14.46 28.31
C ALA A 368 -21.63 -13.95 28.92
N ILE A 369 -20.72 -14.86 29.32
CA ILE A 369 -19.37 -14.53 29.78
C ILE A 369 -18.54 -13.88 28.67
N GLU A 370 -18.55 -14.43 27.46
CA GLU A 370 -17.81 -13.84 26.33
C GLU A 370 -18.40 -12.50 25.90
N ASP A 371 -19.73 -12.38 25.82
CA ASP A 371 -20.42 -11.13 25.51
C ASP A 371 -20.11 -10.05 26.55
N TYR A 372 -20.14 -10.39 27.84
CA TYR A 372 -19.76 -9.46 28.91
C TYR A 372 -18.31 -8.99 28.78
N LYS A 373 -17.36 -9.86 28.40
CA LYS A 373 -15.96 -9.47 28.16
C LYS A 373 -15.85 -8.47 27.01
N VAL A 374 -16.55 -8.70 25.89
CA VAL A 374 -16.56 -7.80 24.73
C VAL A 374 -17.12 -6.43 25.14
N VAL A 375 -18.27 -6.41 25.81
CA VAL A 375 -18.92 -5.16 26.27
C VAL A 375 -18.04 -4.44 27.29
N LYS A 376 -17.41 -5.16 28.22
CA LYS A 376 -16.44 -4.62 29.19
C LYS A 376 -15.26 -3.95 28.49
N SER A 377 -14.73 -4.57 27.44
CA SER A 377 -13.62 -4.01 26.67
C SER A 377 -14.02 -2.67 26.04
N ILE A 378 -15.18 -2.60 25.36
CA ILE A 378 -15.67 -1.36 24.74
C ILE A 378 -15.89 -0.28 25.82
N LYS A 379 -16.52 -0.62 26.95
CA LYS A 379 -16.73 0.32 28.06
C LYS A 379 -15.42 0.89 28.61
N ASN A 380 -14.40 0.07 28.77
CA ASN A 380 -13.07 0.54 29.19
C ASN A 380 -12.43 1.46 28.15
N GLN A 381 -12.53 1.11 26.86
CA GLN A 381 -11.99 1.96 25.78
C GLN A 381 -12.72 3.31 25.69
N ILE A 382 -14.02 3.38 25.99
CA ILE A 382 -14.76 4.64 26.11
C ILE A 382 -14.17 5.49 27.24
N LEU A 383 -13.96 4.92 28.42
CA LEU A 383 -13.37 5.62 29.56
C LEU A 383 -11.94 6.13 29.25
N GLU A 384 -11.16 5.40 28.45
CA GLU A 384 -9.86 5.87 27.97
C GLU A 384 -9.99 7.00 26.95
N ALA A 385 -10.89 6.87 25.98
CA ALA A 385 -11.14 7.89 24.95
C ALA A 385 -11.63 9.22 25.57
N GLN A 386 -12.42 9.16 26.64
CA GLN A 386 -12.91 10.33 27.38
C GLN A 386 -11.76 11.16 28.00
N LYS A 387 -10.61 10.55 28.31
CA LYS A 387 -9.44 11.20 28.91
C LYS A 387 -8.57 11.96 27.90
N LEU A 388 -8.79 11.78 26.60
CA LEU A 388 -8.01 12.45 25.55
C LEU A 388 -8.31 13.95 25.51
N VAL A 389 -7.23 14.76 25.49
CA VAL A 389 -7.30 16.24 25.47
C VAL A 389 -7.34 16.78 24.04
N ASP A 390 -6.65 16.14 23.09
CA ASP A 390 -6.72 16.50 21.67
C ASP A 390 -8.08 16.12 21.08
N GLY A 391 -8.84 17.12 20.61
CA GLY A 391 -10.16 16.93 20.02
C GLY A 391 -10.15 16.04 18.79
N THR A 392 -9.09 16.09 17.97
CA THR A 392 -8.99 15.26 16.75
C THR A 392 -8.78 13.78 17.10
N ALA A 393 -7.79 13.48 17.95
CA ALA A 393 -7.54 12.13 18.43
C ALA A 393 -8.75 11.55 19.19
N LYS A 394 -9.43 12.36 20.00
CA LYS A 394 -10.64 11.97 20.71
C LYS A 394 -11.75 11.53 19.74
N ILE A 395 -12.07 12.36 18.75
CA ILE A 395 -13.08 12.04 17.73
C ILE A 395 -12.72 10.75 16.97
N GLN A 396 -11.45 10.60 16.56
CA GLN A 396 -11.01 9.39 15.86
C GLN A 396 -11.20 8.12 16.70
N LYS A 397 -10.88 8.17 17.99
CA LYS A 397 -11.08 7.02 18.88
C LYS A 397 -12.57 6.69 19.06
N PHE A 398 -13.43 7.69 19.19
CA PHE A 398 -14.88 7.48 19.27
C PHE A 398 -15.50 6.97 17.96
N LYS A 399 -14.96 7.34 16.78
CA LYS A 399 -15.37 6.75 15.50
C LYS A 399 -15.08 5.25 15.43
N VAL A 400 -13.93 4.82 15.93
CA VAL A 400 -13.60 3.38 16.03
C VAL A 400 -14.56 2.67 16.98
N LEU A 401 -14.85 3.28 18.13
CA LEU A 401 -15.77 2.70 19.12
C LEU A 401 -17.21 2.58 18.60
N ASP A 402 -17.68 3.55 17.83
CA ASP A 402 -19.00 3.48 17.17
C ASP A 402 -19.05 2.34 16.15
N ALA A 403 -17.99 2.16 15.36
CA ALA A 403 -17.86 1.05 14.43
C ALA A 403 -17.76 -0.32 15.13
N GLU A 404 -17.08 -0.41 16.28
CA GLU A 404 -17.02 -1.62 17.11
C GLU A 404 -18.38 -1.93 17.74
N TYR A 405 -19.05 -0.93 18.31
CA TYR A 405 -20.40 -1.06 18.87
C TYR A 405 -21.41 -1.48 17.80
N GLY A 406 -21.28 -0.95 16.58
CA GLY A 406 -22.10 -1.32 15.44
C GLY A 406 -21.99 -2.81 15.05
N LYS A 407 -20.91 -3.52 15.43
CA LYS A 407 -20.77 -4.96 15.16
C LYS A 407 -21.40 -5.85 16.23
N LEU A 408 -21.74 -5.30 17.38
CA LEU A 408 -22.38 -6.06 18.45
C LEU A 408 -23.73 -6.58 17.96
N ASP A 409 -24.17 -7.70 18.50
CA ASP A 409 -25.54 -8.20 18.32
C ASP A 409 -26.48 -7.62 19.39
N LEU A 410 -27.79 -7.83 19.28
CA LEU A 410 -28.76 -7.27 20.22
C LEU A 410 -28.57 -7.80 21.66
N LEU A 411 -28.13 -9.06 21.80
CA LEU A 411 -27.86 -9.64 23.11
C LEU A 411 -26.70 -8.89 23.77
N GLN A 412 -25.58 -8.72 23.08
CA GLN A 412 -24.44 -7.95 23.57
C GLN A 412 -24.82 -6.50 23.93
N ARG A 413 -25.58 -5.81 23.06
CA ARG A 413 -26.03 -4.43 23.32
C ARG A 413 -26.93 -4.31 24.56
N SER A 414 -27.71 -5.34 24.87
CA SER A 414 -28.62 -5.34 26.02
C SER A 414 -27.93 -5.42 27.39
N ILE A 415 -26.64 -5.80 27.44
CA ILE A 415 -25.85 -5.86 28.69
C ILE A 415 -25.70 -4.46 29.30
N ASP A 416 -25.51 -3.43 28.46
CA ASP A 416 -25.36 -2.05 28.90
C ASP A 416 -25.84 -1.06 27.83
N THR A 417 -27.05 -0.54 28.03
CA THR A 417 -27.68 0.41 27.11
C THR A 417 -27.08 1.82 27.16
N SER A 418 -26.19 2.12 28.12
CA SER A 418 -25.52 3.43 28.23
C SER A 418 -24.37 3.62 27.25
N ILE A 419 -23.80 2.53 26.72
CA ILE A 419 -22.63 2.55 25.83
C ILE A 419 -22.88 3.39 24.57
N TYR A 420 -24.03 3.23 23.93
CA TYR A 420 -24.32 3.99 22.71
C TYR A 420 -24.45 5.50 22.97
N PRO A 421 -25.26 5.97 23.93
CA PRO A 421 -25.27 7.38 24.34
C PRO A 421 -23.87 7.95 24.69
N ASP A 422 -23.02 7.18 25.37
CA ASP A 422 -21.67 7.62 25.72
C ASP A 422 -20.76 7.80 24.50
N ILE A 423 -20.85 6.89 23.53
CA ILE A 423 -20.15 6.99 22.24
C ILE A 423 -20.63 8.23 21.48
N GLN A 424 -21.95 8.42 21.39
CA GLN A 424 -22.54 9.56 20.67
C GLN A 424 -22.18 10.91 21.31
N THR A 425 -22.16 10.96 22.65
CA THR A 425 -21.69 12.14 23.39
C THR A 425 -20.21 12.42 23.10
N GLY A 426 -19.38 11.38 22.99
CA GLY A 426 -17.97 11.49 22.63
C GLY A 426 -17.71 11.96 21.20
N LEU A 427 -18.60 11.61 20.26
CA LEU A 427 -18.57 12.08 18.87
C LEU A 427 -19.03 13.54 18.73
N GLY A 428 -19.95 14.01 19.58
CA GLY A 428 -20.49 15.38 19.53
C GLY A 428 -21.10 15.73 18.17
N SER A 429 -21.12 17.02 17.80
CA SER A 429 -21.57 17.48 16.48
C SER A 429 -20.59 17.18 15.33
N ALA A 430 -19.45 16.54 15.61
CA ALA A 430 -18.39 16.24 14.64
C ALA A 430 -18.68 15.01 13.74
N SER A 431 -19.89 14.42 13.83
CA SER A 431 -20.39 13.46 12.84
C SER A 431 -20.91 14.11 11.55
N GLN A 432 -20.94 15.45 11.47
CA GLN A 432 -21.38 16.15 10.27
C GLN A 432 -20.34 16.05 9.17
N ASN A 433 -20.83 15.89 7.94
CA ASN A 433 -20.14 15.79 6.64
C ASN A 433 -19.24 17.01 6.27
N THR A 434 -18.39 17.50 7.18
CA THR A 434 -17.58 18.71 6.94
C THR A 434 -16.56 18.53 5.83
N ASP A 435 -15.99 17.34 5.67
CA ASP A 435 -14.97 17.08 4.66
C ASP A 435 -15.54 17.09 3.24
N ILE A 436 -16.76 16.57 3.02
CA ILE A 436 -17.37 16.61 1.67
C ILE A 436 -17.83 18.02 1.29
N ALA A 437 -18.37 18.78 2.26
CA ALA A 437 -18.67 20.19 2.06
C ALA A 437 -17.40 21.00 1.72
N GLU A 438 -16.28 20.69 2.40
CA GLU A 438 -14.99 21.31 2.12
C GLU A 438 -14.42 20.89 0.75
N VAL A 439 -14.58 19.62 0.33
CA VAL A 439 -14.23 19.17 -1.02
C VAL A 439 -15.02 19.93 -2.09
N ILE A 440 -16.32 20.18 -1.86
CA ILE A 440 -17.16 20.99 -2.75
C ILE A 440 -16.59 22.41 -2.89
N GLU A 441 -16.29 23.06 -1.77
CA GLU A 441 -15.76 24.41 -1.79
C GLU A 441 -14.34 24.49 -2.36
N ILE A 442 -13.51 23.46 -2.17
CA ILE A 442 -12.20 23.32 -2.82
C ILE A 442 -12.37 23.21 -4.34
N ASN A 443 -13.27 22.35 -4.82
CA ASN A 443 -13.50 22.17 -6.25
C ASN A 443 -14.01 23.46 -6.91
N LYS A 444 -14.93 24.17 -6.25
CA LYS A 444 -15.35 25.53 -6.66
C LYS A 444 -14.18 26.50 -6.70
N SER A 445 -13.29 26.46 -5.72
CA SER A 445 -12.11 27.31 -5.67
C SER A 445 -11.12 27.00 -6.80
N ILE A 446 -10.92 25.71 -7.13
CA ILE A 446 -10.08 25.27 -8.26
C ILE A 446 -10.66 25.78 -9.59
N LEU A 447 -11.99 25.66 -9.77
CA LEU A 447 -12.67 26.21 -10.95
C LEU A 447 -12.57 27.75 -10.98
N GLY A 448 -12.67 28.40 -9.83
CA GLY A 448 -12.57 29.85 -9.66
C GLY A 448 -11.19 30.46 -9.91
N LEU A 449 -10.15 29.64 -10.13
CA LEU A 449 -8.84 30.13 -10.57
C LEU A 449 -8.89 30.72 -12.00
N LEU A 450 -9.90 30.35 -12.78
CA LEU A 450 -10.07 30.77 -14.16
C LEU A 450 -11.20 31.78 -14.28
N ASP A 451 -11.02 32.76 -15.17
CA ASP A 451 -12.09 33.68 -15.52
C ASP A 451 -12.93 33.09 -16.66
N LEU A 452 -14.22 32.88 -16.36
CA LEU A 452 -15.21 32.37 -17.29
C LEU A 452 -16.32 33.41 -17.57
N SER A 453 -16.23 34.59 -16.95
CA SER A 453 -17.28 35.63 -16.98
C SER A 453 -17.32 36.43 -18.29
N THR A 454 -16.28 36.31 -19.12
CA THR A 454 -16.14 37.05 -20.39
C THR A 454 -16.83 36.39 -21.59
N ALA A 455 -17.43 35.20 -21.42
CA ALA A 455 -18.09 34.45 -22.50
C ALA A 455 -19.48 35.00 -22.94
N GLY A 456 -19.86 36.21 -22.51
CA GLY A 456 -21.09 36.88 -22.94
C GLY A 456 -20.92 37.87 -24.10
N SER A 457 -19.71 38.35 -24.33
CA SER A 457 -19.31 39.04 -25.55
C SER A 457 -18.40 38.10 -26.31
N SER A 458 -18.79 37.73 -27.55
CA SER A 458 -18.00 36.83 -28.39
C SER A 458 -16.52 37.23 -28.36
N PHE A 459 -15.60 36.27 -28.51
CA PHE A 459 -14.14 36.45 -28.72
C PHE A 459 -13.18 36.24 -27.53
N ALA A 460 -13.59 36.18 -26.26
CA ALA A 460 -12.63 36.04 -25.14
C ALA A 460 -12.24 34.58 -24.81
N LEU A 461 -10.94 34.28 -24.88
CA LEU A 461 -10.34 32.99 -24.51
C LEU A 461 -10.26 32.83 -22.98
N VAL A 462 -10.28 31.60 -22.46
CA VAL A 462 -10.20 31.33 -21.02
C VAL A 462 -8.85 31.81 -20.45
N THR A 463 -8.88 32.70 -19.47
CA THR A 463 -7.70 33.25 -18.76
C THR A 463 -7.71 32.89 -17.28
N TYR A 464 -6.62 33.21 -16.56
CA TYR A 464 -6.65 33.24 -15.11
C TYR A 464 -7.41 34.47 -14.61
N LYS A 465 -8.16 34.32 -13.52
CA LYS A 465 -8.97 35.38 -12.92
C LYS A 465 -8.15 36.42 -12.17
N ASP A 466 -7.05 35.97 -11.59
CA ASP A 466 -6.22 36.76 -10.69
C ASP A 466 -4.88 37.12 -11.33
N SER A 467 -4.25 38.17 -10.80
CA SER A 467 -2.86 38.49 -11.10
C SER A 467 -1.92 37.37 -10.64
N LEU A 468 -0.68 37.34 -11.14
CA LEU A 468 0.31 36.30 -10.80
C LEU A 468 0.45 36.06 -9.27
N SER A 469 0.57 37.13 -8.48
CA SER A 469 0.74 37.06 -7.02
C SER A 469 -0.53 36.52 -6.33
N ASN A 470 -1.69 37.03 -6.72
CA ASN A 470 -2.96 36.60 -6.14
C ASN A 470 -3.28 35.13 -6.50
N LEU A 471 -2.97 34.73 -7.73
CA LEU A 471 -3.12 33.35 -8.18
C LEU A 471 -2.22 32.40 -7.36
N GLN A 472 -0.96 32.79 -7.11
CA GLN A 472 -0.06 32.03 -6.23
C GLN A 472 -0.63 31.87 -4.82
N GLU A 473 -1.15 32.93 -4.23
CA GLU A 473 -1.77 32.90 -2.90
C GLU A 473 -3.02 32.00 -2.87
N ASN A 474 -3.88 32.12 -3.88
CA ASN A 474 -5.11 31.33 -3.98
C ASN A 474 -4.81 29.84 -4.18
N ILE A 475 -3.81 29.49 -5.00
CA ILE A 475 -3.33 28.11 -5.14
C ILE A 475 -2.81 27.59 -3.80
N LYS A 476 -2.00 28.37 -3.07
CA LYS A 476 -1.50 27.97 -1.76
C LYS A 476 -2.65 27.74 -0.77
N LYS A 477 -3.66 28.61 -0.74
CA LYS A 477 -4.86 28.43 0.08
C LYS A 477 -5.59 27.13 -0.27
N ILE A 478 -5.76 26.83 -1.55
CA ILE A 478 -6.38 25.58 -2.02
C ILE A 478 -5.56 24.37 -1.56
N GLU A 479 -4.23 24.38 -1.75
CA GLU A 479 -3.36 23.29 -1.31
C GLU A 479 -3.41 23.11 0.22
N ASP A 480 -3.34 24.19 0.99
CA ASP A 480 -3.46 24.17 2.45
C ASP A 480 -4.81 23.57 2.90
N ARG A 481 -5.92 23.90 2.21
CA ARG A 481 -7.24 23.29 2.46
C ARG A 481 -7.27 21.79 2.12
N ILE A 482 -6.73 21.39 0.96
CA ILE A 482 -6.60 19.97 0.58
C ILE A 482 -5.80 19.18 1.61
N THR A 483 -4.74 19.76 2.20
CA THR A 483 -3.93 19.03 3.20
C THR A 483 -4.68 18.76 4.50
N LYS A 484 -5.67 19.59 4.85
CA LYS A 484 -6.51 19.48 6.06
C LYS A 484 -7.65 18.47 5.94
N LEU A 485 -8.06 18.10 4.73
CA LEU A 485 -9.03 17.02 4.52
C LEU A 485 -8.54 15.72 5.13
N SER A 486 -9.44 14.85 5.59
CA SER A 486 -9.05 13.48 5.96
C SER A 486 -8.56 12.70 4.74
N SER A 487 -7.78 11.64 4.99
CA SER A 487 -7.12 10.85 3.94
C SER A 487 -8.08 10.28 2.90
N GLU A 488 -9.31 9.94 3.29
CA GLU A 488 -10.37 9.43 2.41
C GLU A 488 -10.80 10.48 1.37
N TYR A 489 -11.05 11.72 1.80
CA TYR A 489 -11.64 12.77 0.96
C TYR A 489 -10.62 13.53 0.09
N LYS A 490 -9.32 13.46 0.39
CA LYS A 490 -8.27 14.02 -0.49
C LYS A 490 -8.35 13.49 -1.92
N SER A 491 -8.70 12.20 -2.07
CA SER A 491 -8.82 11.53 -3.37
C SER A 491 -10.09 11.89 -4.15
N THR A 492 -11.03 12.58 -3.50
CA THR A 492 -12.31 13.03 -4.05
C THR A 492 -12.24 14.45 -4.62
N VAL A 493 -11.14 15.17 -4.38
CA VAL A 493 -10.89 16.49 -5.00
C VAL A 493 -10.74 16.32 -6.51
N GLN A 494 -11.54 17.06 -7.27
CA GLN A 494 -11.63 17.00 -8.72
C GLN A 494 -10.89 18.20 -9.35
N ASN A 495 -10.76 18.20 -10.68
CA ASN A 495 -10.17 19.31 -11.44
C ASN A 495 -8.70 19.64 -11.07
N LEU A 496 -7.97 18.71 -10.45
CA LEU A 496 -6.57 18.91 -10.02
C LEU A 496 -5.62 19.21 -11.19
N ASP A 497 -5.98 18.86 -12.42
CA ASP A 497 -5.25 19.22 -13.63
C ASP A 497 -5.19 20.75 -13.84
N ILE A 498 -6.26 21.49 -13.50
CA ILE A 498 -6.28 22.95 -13.53
C ILE A 498 -5.27 23.51 -12.54
N LEU A 499 -5.33 23.02 -11.29
CA LEU A 499 -4.42 23.44 -10.22
C LEU A 499 -2.97 23.20 -10.61
N ASN A 500 -2.67 22.01 -11.14
CA ASN A 500 -1.31 21.65 -11.57
C ASN A 500 -0.84 22.46 -12.79
N THR A 501 -1.73 22.72 -13.75
CA THR A 501 -1.42 23.55 -14.92
C THR A 501 -1.15 24.98 -14.51
N ALA A 502 -1.97 25.56 -13.62
CA ALA A 502 -1.75 26.90 -13.07
C ALA A 502 -0.39 27.02 -12.37
N LYS A 503 0.00 26.03 -11.57
CA LYS A 503 1.33 25.98 -10.96
C LYS A 503 2.46 25.94 -11.99
N ALA A 504 2.30 25.20 -13.07
CA ALA A 504 3.30 25.13 -14.14
C ALA A 504 3.39 26.44 -14.92
N ASP A 505 2.25 27.07 -15.21
CA ASP A 505 2.17 28.33 -15.95
C ASP A 505 2.74 29.49 -15.14
N ILE A 506 2.47 29.56 -13.83
CA ILE A 506 3.13 30.50 -12.90
C ILE A 506 4.65 30.41 -13.02
N LYS A 507 5.23 29.20 -13.00
CA LYS A 507 6.68 29.03 -13.09
C LYS A 507 7.23 29.52 -14.43
N LYS A 508 6.52 29.26 -15.53
CA LYS A 508 6.92 29.73 -16.87
C LYS A 508 6.86 31.26 -16.96
N VAL A 509 5.79 31.87 -16.47
CA VAL A 509 5.61 33.33 -16.48
C VAL A 509 6.64 33.99 -15.57
N GLN A 510 6.93 33.42 -14.40
CA GLN A 510 8.00 33.92 -13.53
C GLN A 510 9.36 33.89 -14.23
N ALA A 511 9.71 32.81 -14.92
CA ALA A 511 10.95 32.73 -15.69
C ALA A 511 11.02 33.76 -16.83
N PHE A 512 9.87 34.06 -17.46
CA PHE A 512 9.76 35.14 -18.44
C PHE A 512 9.99 36.51 -17.81
N LEU A 513 9.33 36.81 -16.67
CA LEU A 513 9.48 38.08 -15.96
C LEU A 513 10.90 38.26 -15.42
N ASP A 514 11.54 37.22 -14.89
CA ASP A 514 12.94 37.24 -14.46
C ASP A 514 13.90 37.56 -15.60
N LYS A 515 13.56 37.14 -16.83
CA LYS A 515 14.32 37.48 -18.04
C LYS A 515 14.08 38.94 -18.43
N ALA A 516 12.84 39.42 -18.36
CA ALA A 516 12.48 40.79 -18.69
C ALA A 516 13.11 41.80 -17.69
N ASN A 517 13.11 41.47 -16.40
CA ASN A 517 13.72 42.29 -15.35
C ASN A 517 15.25 42.43 -15.47
N LYS A 518 15.91 41.58 -16.27
CA LYS A 518 17.35 41.65 -16.56
C LYS A 518 17.70 42.58 -17.72
N ILE A 519 16.73 43.27 -18.31
CA ILE A 519 17.02 44.30 -19.31
C ILE A 519 17.82 45.42 -18.65
N ASP A 520 19.06 45.59 -19.10
CA ASP A 520 19.96 46.65 -18.64
C ASP A 520 20.03 47.78 -19.70
N VAL A 521 19.35 48.87 -19.39
CA VAL A 521 19.28 50.09 -20.21
C VAL A 521 20.58 50.91 -20.20
N ASN A 522 21.60 50.50 -19.45
CA ASN A 522 22.93 51.12 -19.45
C ASN A 522 23.89 50.45 -20.43
N THR A 523 23.49 49.35 -21.07
CA THR A 523 24.29 48.69 -22.11
C THR A 523 24.24 49.46 -23.44
N THR A 524 25.07 49.08 -24.41
CA THR A 524 25.02 49.66 -25.76
C THR A 524 23.64 49.49 -26.40
N ALA A 525 23.14 50.49 -27.14
CA ALA A 525 21.83 50.47 -27.82
C ALA A 525 21.54 49.15 -28.57
N LYS A 526 22.53 48.62 -29.30
CA LYS A 526 22.45 47.32 -29.98
C LYS A 526 22.09 46.14 -29.06
N LYS A 527 22.69 46.10 -27.87
CA LYS A 527 22.42 45.07 -26.86
C LYS A 527 21.03 45.22 -26.27
N GLN A 528 20.57 46.46 -26.05
CA GLN A 528 19.23 46.75 -25.57
C GLN A 528 18.17 46.26 -26.56
N VAL A 529 18.26 46.66 -27.84
CA VAL A 529 17.31 46.23 -28.89
C VAL A 529 17.31 44.70 -29.05
N ALA A 530 18.49 44.06 -28.96
CA ALA A 530 18.58 42.60 -29.01
C ALA A 530 17.91 41.92 -27.81
N ALA A 531 18.03 42.50 -26.61
CA ALA A 531 17.37 42.02 -25.40
C ALA A 531 15.84 42.17 -25.51
N ALA A 532 15.36 43.35 -25.94
CA ALA A 532 13.93 43.62 -26.15
C ALA A 532 13.31 42.64 -27.16
N LYS A 533 13.96 42.43 -28.32
CA LYS A 533 13.54 41.43 -29.31
C LYS A 533 13.45 40.02 -28.71
N SER A 534 14.40 39.66 -27.85
CA SER A 534 14.42 38.36 -27.15
C SER A 534 13.29 38.22 -26.12
N ILE A 535 12.81 39.32 -25.55
CA ILE A 535 11.63 39.33 -24.66
C ILE A 535 10.35 39.20 -25.48
N HIS A 536 10.17 39.96 -26.57
CA HIS A 536 9.02 39.80 -27.48
C HIS A 536 8.88 38.37 -27.99
N THR A 537 9.96 37.78 -28.51
CA THR A 537 9.95 36.37 -28.95
C THR A 537 9.64 35.38 -27.81
N ALA A 538 9.96 35.71 -26.56
CA ALA A 538 9.59 34.88 -25.41
C ALA A 538 8.11 35.05 -25.03
N TYR A 539 7.59 36.28 -25.12
CA TYR A 539 6.18 36.61 -24.88
C TYR A 539 5.25 35.97 -25.90
N GLU A 540 5.60 36.00 -27.19
CA GLU A 540 4.84 35.37 -28.29
C GLU A 540 4.75 33.83 -28.16
N LYS A 541 5.66 33.22 -27.39
CA LYS A 541 5.65 31.77 -27.12
C LYS A 541 4.75 31.38 -25.96
N LEU A 542 4.27 32.35 -25.18
CA LEU A 542 3.32 32.10 -24.11
C LEU A 542 1.93 31.83 -24.70
N ASN A 543 1.20 30.90 -24.08
CA ASN A 543 -0.22 30.70 -24.38
C ASN A 543 -1.06 31.82 -23.73
N VAL A 544 -2.36 31.82 -24.03
CA VAL A 544 -3.28 32.89 -23.60
C VAL A 544 -3.35 33.01 -22.07
N LYS A 545 -3.46 31.88 -21.37
CA LYS A 545 -3.49 31.82 -19.90
C LYS A 545 -2.20 32.36 -19.29
N GLN A 546 -1.04 32.05 -19.87
CA GLN A 546 0.25 32.56 -19.43
C GLN A 546 0.40 34.06 -19.69
N GLN A 547 -0.03 34.55 -20.87
CA GLN A 547 0.01 35.98 -21.19
C GLN A 547 -0.88 36.81 -20.27
N SER A 548 -2.03 36.30 -19.83
CA SER A 548 -2.92 37.00 -18.89
C SER A 548 -2.28 37.24 -17.51
N LEU A 549 -1.20 36.52 -17.18
CA LEU A 549 -0.44 36.71 -15.94
C LEU A 549 0.73 37.71 -16.10
N VAL A 550 1.06 38.11 -17.33
CA VAL A 550 2.10 39.10 -17.59
C VAL A 550 1.52 40.50 -17.30
N PRO A 551 2.13 41.28 -16.38
CA PRO A 551 1.66 42.62 -16.09
C PRO A 551 1.74 43.53 -17.32
N SER A 552 0.67 44.27 -17.61
CA SER A 552 0.66 45.26 -18.72
C SER A 552 1.74 46.33 -18.54
N SER A 553 2.11 46.64 -17.29
CA SER A 553 3.15 47.60 -16.94
C SER A 553 4.55 47.26 -17.49
N LEU A 554 4.77 46.02 -17.91
CA LEU A 554 5.99 45.63 -18.61
C LEU A 554 6.13 46.34 -19.98
N PHE A 555 5.01 46.69 -20.60
CA PHE A 555 4.94 47.31 -21.94
C PHE A 555 4.64 48.81 -21.89
N ASP A 556 4.43 49.37 -20.69
CA ASP A 556 4.15 50.79 -20.53
C ASP A 556 5.30 51.67 -21.05
N THR A 557 4.94 52.86 -21.53
CA THR A 557 5.92 53.87 -21.94
C THR A 557 6.82 54.24 -20.76
N GLY A 558 8.14 54.10 -20.95
CA GLY A 558 9.14 54.35 -19.89
C GLY A 558 9.58 53.11 -19.12
N SER A 559 8.98 51.94 -19.37
CA SER A 559 9.53 50.66 -18.90
C SER A 559 10.92 50.39 -19.51
N ASN A 560 11.74 49.57 -18.85
CA ASN A 560 13.04 49.18 -19.40
C ASN A 560 12.91 48.47 -20.76
N LEU A 561 11.82 47.74 -20.98
CA LEU A 561 11.53 47.10 -22.27
C LEU A 561 11.26 48.14 -23.35
N ALA A 562 10.34 49.08 -23.13
CA ALA A 562 10.04 50.14 -24.09
C ALA A 562 11.28 51.01 -24.41
N ILE A 563 12.08 51.35 -23.40
CA ILE A 563 13.34 52.09 -23.60
C ILE A 563 14.32 51.30 -24.48
N ALA A 564 14.44 49.99 -24.22
CA ALA A 564 15.35 49.12 -24.95
C ALA A 564 14.94 48.92 -26.43
N GLU A 565 13.65 48.96 -26.74
CA GLU A 565 13.12 48.86 -28.11
C GLU A 565 13.52 50.05 -28.98
N THR A 566 13.48 51.26 -28.40
CA THR A 566 13.76 52.52 -29.11
C THR A 566 15.22 52.96 -29.01
N ALA A 567 16.10 52.17 -28.37
CA ALA A 567 17.46 52.59 -28.03
C ALA A 567 18.33 52.97 -29.25
N GLU A 568 18.10 52.37 -30.42
CA GLU A 568 18.84 52.66 -31.66
C GLU A 568 18.15 53.71 -32.55
N GLU A 569 16.96 54.21 -32.19
CA GLU A 569 16.17 55.07 -33.07
C GLU A 569 16.90 56.38 -33.41
N LYS A 570 17.56 57.00 -32.43
CA LYS A 570 18.38 58.20 -32.64
C LYS A 570 19.58 57.94 -33.56
N ASP A 571 20.20 56.77 -33.47
CA ASP A 571 21.33 56.39 -34.31
C ASP A 571 20.89 56.17 -35.77
N VAL A 572 19.72 55.53 -35.98
CA VAL A 572 19.11 55.35 -37.30
C VAL A 572 18.79 56.71 -37.93
N ILE A 573 18.13 57.61 -37.18
CA ILE A 573 17.79 58.96 -37.64
C ILE A 573 19.05 59.74 -38.00
N TYR A 574 20.08 59.69 -37.17
CA TYR A 574 21.35 60.37 -37.45
C TYR A 574 21.99 59.86 -38.74
N VAL A 575 22.14 58.54 -38.90
CA VAL A 575 22.73 57.96 -40.11
C VAL A 575 21.93 58.33 -41.36
N GLN A 576 20.60 58.23 -41.31
CA GLN A 576 19.75 58.60 -42.44
C GLN A 576 19.90 60.09 -42.79
N SER A 577 19.93 60.98 -41.80
CA SER A 577 20.12 62.43 -42.04
C SER A 577 21.45 62.77 -42.72
N VAL A 578 22.53 62.06 -42.37
CA VAL A 578 23.83 62.23 -43.03
C VAL A 578 23.79 61.72 -44.47
N ILE A 579 23.09 60.62 -44.73
CA ILE A 579 22.90 60.12 -46.09
C ILE A 579 22.12 61.15 -46.92
N ASP A 580 20.99 61.63 -46.43
CA ASP A 580 20.13 62.58 -47.15
C ASP A 580 20.84 63.91 -47.45
N LYS A 581 21.78 64.31 -46.57
CA LYS A 581 22.63 65.50 -46.71
C LYS A 581 23.61 65.37 -47.89
N TYR A 582 24.31 64.25 -48.04
CA TYR A 582 25.40 64.11 -49.02
C TYR A 582 25.03 63.31 -50.28
N ILE A 583 23.98 62.48 -50.20
CA ILE A 583 23.55 61.58 -51.25
C ILE A 583 22.21 62.06 -51.84
N THR A 584 22.12 62.01 -53.16
CA THR A 584 20.85 62.03 -53.88
C THR A 584 20.70 60.65 -54.51
N LEU A 585 19.74 59.86 -54.02
CA LEU A 585 19.53 58.51 -54.54
C LEU A 585 19.27 58.56 -56.05
N GLY A 586 20.02 57.76 -56.81
CA GLY A 586 19.94 57.72 -58.28
C GLY A 586 20.70 58.83 -59.01
N SER A 587 21.32 59.79 -58.32
CA SER A 587 22.19 60.78 -58.97
C SER A 587 23.45 60.12 -59.54
N ILE A 588 23.80 60.51 -60.77
CA ILE A 588 24.99 60.02 -61.50
C ILE A 588 25.94 61.16 -61.87
N THR A 589 25.60 62.40 -61.56
CA THR A 589 26.30 63.60 -62.02
C THR A 589 27.16 64.22 -60.92
N GLU A 590 26.63 64.35 -59.70
CA GLU A 590 27.34 64.97 -58.58
C GLU A 590 26.83 64.50 -57.22
N TYR A 591 27.71 64.62 -56.21
CA TYR A 591 27.39 64.50 -54.79
C TYR A 591 27.07 65.90 -54.19
N LYS A 592 26.31 65.95 -53.10
CA LYS A 592 25.90 67.22 -52.47
C LYS A 592 26.95 67.74 -51.48
N GLY A 593 27.39 68.99 -51.62
CA GLY A 593 27.96 69.82 -50.55
C GLY A 593 29.13 69.24 -49.75
N ILE A 594 30.19 68.77 -50.42
CA ILE A 594 31.39 68.21 -49.76
C ILE A 594 32.57 69.16 -49.95
N ASP A 595 32.77 70.06 -49.00
CA ASP A 595 33.74 71.15 -49.15
C ASP A 595 34.87 71.09 -48.10
N SER A 596 34.63 70.44 -46.95
CA SER A 596 35.53 70.46 -45.79
C SER A 596 35.97 69.08 -45.29
N ILE A 597 37.00 69.07 -44.43
CA ILE A 597 37.46 67.87 -43.72
C ILE A 597 36.41 67.39 -42.70
N ASP A 598 35.60 68.30 -42.16
CA ASP A 598 34.58 67.94 -41.15
C ASP A 598 33.40 67.20 -41.78
N ASP A 599 33.05 67.49 -43.03
CA ASP A 599 32.07 66.71 -43.81
C ASP A 599 32.53 65.24 -43.97
N ILE A 600 33.83 65.04 -44.24
CA ILE A 600 34.44 63.71 -44.35
C ILE A 600 34.40 62.97 -42.99
N LYS A 601 34.65 63.68 -41.88
CA LYS A 601 34.53 63.09 -40.53
C LYS A 601 33.09 62.69 -40.23
N GLU A 602 32.11 63.52 -40.60
CA GLU A 602 30.68 63.24 -40.43
C GLU A 602 30.25 61.98 -41.22
N ILE A 603 30.64 61.88 -42.49
CA ILE A 603 30.39 60.69 -43.34
C ILE A 603 31.00 59.44 -42.69
N ASN A 604 32.25 59.51 -42.24
CA ASN A 604 32.92 58.37 -41.60
C ASN A 604 32.29 57.96 -40.27
N LYS A 605 31.79 58.93 -39.49
CA LYS A 605 31.03 58.67 -38.26
C LYS A 605 29.73 57.94 -38.57
N ALA A 606 28.94 58.41 -39.54
CA ALA A 606 27.72 57.73 -39.96
C ALA A 606 27.97 56.30 -40.47
N LEU A 607 29.03 56.07 -41.26
CA LEU A 607 29.44 54.73 -41.70
C LEU A 607 29.81 53.80 -40.54
N THR A 608 30.37 54.35 -39.46
CA THR A 608 30.73 53.60 -38.26
C THR A 608 29.50 53.28 -37.41
N MET A 609 28.62 54.26 -37.20
CA MET A 609 27.36 54.10 -36.47
C MET A 609 26.42 53.11 -37.17
N TYR A 610 26.32 53.13 -38.51
CA TYR A 610 25.55 52.14 -39.25
C TYR A 610 26.00 50.70 -38.96
N LYS A 611 27.32 50.45 -38.85
CA LYS A 611 27.87 49.13 -38.55
C LYS A 611 27.55 48.66 -37.14
N THR A 612 27.29 49.58 -36.21
CA THR A 612 26.92 49.24 -34.83
C THR A 612 25.44 48.88 -34.69
N LEU A 613 24.56 49.32 -35.60
CA LEU A 613 23.13 49.01 -35.59
C LEU A 613 22.85 47.49 -35.60
N THR A 614 21.70 47.09 -35.08
CA THR A 614 21.14 45.76 -35.29
C THR A 614 20.78 45.55 -36.77
N LYS A 615 20.71 44.28 -37.21
CA LYS A 615 20.39 43.96 -38.61
C LYS A 615 19.03 44.51 -39.05
N ASP A 616 18.06 44.57 -38.15
CA ASP A 616 16.71 45.02 -38.49
C ASP A 616 16.65 46.55 -38.58
N ASN A 617 17.30 47.27 -37.66
CA ASN A 617 17.38 48.73 -37.75
C ASN A 617 18.30 49.23 -38.88
N ALA A 618 19.36 48.50 -39.22
CA ALA A 618 20.19 48.82 -40.38
C ALA A 618 19.40 48.76 -41.71
N LYS A 619 18.40 47.87 -41.83
CA LYS A 619 17.54 47.80 -43.03
C LYS A 619 16.63 49.02 -43.21
N LYS A 620 16.34 49.76 -42.13
CA LYS A 620 15.53 50.99 -42.18
C LYS A 620 16.30 52.16 -42.81
N VAL A 621 17.62 52.07 -42.87
CA VAL A 621 18.49 53.09 -43.48
C VAL A 621 18.61 52.81 -44.97
N THR A 622 18.22 53.79 -45.79
CA THR A 622 18.36 53.76 -47.26
C THR A 622 19.60 54.53 -47.69
N GLY A 623 20.22 54.18 -48.81
CA GLY A 623 21.38 54.92 -49.35
C GLY A 623 22.74 54.63 -48.71
N TYR A 624 22.85 53.62 -47.84
CA TYR A 624 24.12 53.26 -47.20
C TYR A 624 25.21 52.84 -48.20
N THR A 625 24.83 52.13 -49.26
CA THR A 625 25.78 51.63 -50.28
C THR A 625 26.41 52.80 -51.03
N GLU A 626 25.60 53.80 -51.33
CA GLU A 626 25.95 55.05 -51.99
C GLU A 626 26.85 55.90 -51.08
N LEU A 627 26.56 55.98 -49.77
CA LEU A 627 27.45 56.63 -48.80
C LEU A 627 28.82 55.93 -48.69
N LEU A 628 28.84 54.59 -48.72
CA LEU A 628 30.08 53.82 -48.74
C LEU A 628 30.85 54.02 -50.05
N GLN A 629 30.15 54.19 -51.17
CA GLN A 629 30.76 54.48 -52.46
C GLN A 629 31.35 55.90 -52.49
N LEU A 630 30.64 56.88 -51.94
CA LEU A 630 31.12 58.25 -51.77
C LEU A 630 32.45 58.29 -51.01
N GLN A 631 32.60 57.52 -49.92
CA GLN A 631 33.86 57.44 -49.18
C GLN A 631 35.04 56.97 -50.06
N LYS A 632 34.80 56.05 -51.01
CA LYS A 632 35.82 55.57 -51.95
C LYS A 632 36.11 56.61 -53.03
N ASP A 633 35.07 57.28 -53.51
CA ASP A 633 35.17 58.29 -54.56
C ASP A 633 35.93 59.53 -54.06
N ILE A 634 35.71 59.95 -52.81
CA ILE A 634 36.51 61.01 -52.15
C ILE A 634 38.01 60.66 -52.22
N LYS A 635 38.40 59.43 -51.85
CA LYS A 635 39.82 59.01 -51.90
C LYS A 635 40.38 59.01 -53.33
N ALA A 636 39.58 58.61 -54.31
CA ALA A 636 40.00 58.64 -55.71
C ALA A 636 40.21 60.07 -56.20
N ALA A 637 39.31 60.99 -55.83
CA ALA A 637 39.38 62.40 -56.16
C ALA A 637 40.55 63.12 -55.45
N ASP A 638 40.80 62.82 -54.17
CA ASP A 638 41.92 63.38 -53.40
C ASP A 638 43.28 62.99 -54.02
N ASN A 639 43.42 61.74 -54.49
CA ASN A 639 44.64 61.28 -55.16
C ASN A 639 44.92 62.05 -56.46
N VAL A 640 43.88 62.44 -57.20
CA VAL A 640 44.02 63.24 -58.44
C VAL A 640 44.22 64.71 -58.10
N THR A 641 43.52 65.24 -57.10
CA THR A 641 43.73 66.60 -56.57
C THR A 641 45.20 66.81 -56.19
N ALA A 642 45.81 65.85 -55.48
CA ALA A 642 47.23 65.90 -55.12
C ALA A 642 48.16 65.85 -56.34
N GLN A 643 47.78 65.18 -57.44
CA GLN A 643 48.55 65.21 -58.70
C GLN A 643 48.45 66.57 -59.39
N ILE A 644 47.26 67.19 -59.38
CA ILE A 644 47.05 68.54 -59.91
C ILE A 644 47.85 69.57 -59.12
N GLU A 645 47.89 69.47 -57.79
CA GLU A 645 48.70 70.35 -56.95
C GLU A 645 50.20 70.16 -57.21
N LYS A 646 50.68 68.92 -57.36
CA LYS A 646 52.07 68.63 -57.75
C LYS A 646 52.40 69.18 -59.13
N TYR A 647 51.49 69.04 -60.10
CA TYR A 647 51.64 69.64 -61.42
C TYR A 647 51.72 71.15 -61.32
N LYS A 648 50.81 71.79 -60.58
CA LYS A 648 50.81 73.23 -60.37
C LYS A 648 52.12 73.71 -59.74
N GLN A 649 52.62 73.04 -58.71
CA GLN A 649 53.92 73.34 -58.11
C GLN A 649 55.06 73.26 -59.14
N LEU A 650 55.04 72.24 -60.01
CA LEU A 650 56.02 72.11 -61.10
C LEU A 650 55.86 73.19 -62.17
N PHE A 651 54.63 73.57 -62.52
CA PHE A 651 54.30 74.60 -63.50
C PHE A 651 54.73 75.99 -63.02
N ASP A 652 54.56 76.29 -61.73
CA ASP A 652 54.94 77.57 -61.12
C ASP A 652 56.47 77.68 -60.88
N THR A 653 57.24 76.59 -61.01
CA THR A 653 58.70 76.58 -60.80
C THR A 653 59.46 77.06 -62.05
N VAL A 654 60.24 78.13 -61.91
CA VAL A 654 61.06 78.69 -62.99
C VAL A 654 62.18 77.72 -63.41
N GLY A 655 62.33 77.47 -64.72
CA GLY A 655 63.42 76.66 -65.29
C GLY A 655 63.14 75.15 -65.44
N VAL A 656 61.90 74.70 -65.24
CA VAL A 656 61.51 73.29 -65.47
C VAL A 656 61.50 72.97 -66.98
N ASN A 657 62.03 71.81 -67.36
CA ASN A 657 62.07 71.35 -68.76
C ASN A 657 60.66 71.06 -69.31
N ASP A 658 60.34 71.58 -70.50
CA ASP A 658 59.05 71.41 -71.19
C ASP A 658 58.60 69.96 -71.34
N SER A 659 59.53 69.03 -71.57
CA SER A 659 59.21 67.59 -71.68
C SER A 659 58.68 67.01 -70.36
N LYS A 660 59.23 67.47 -69.22
CA LYS A 660 58.79 67.06 -67.88
C LYS A 660 57.43 67.66 -67.56
N LEU A 661 57.21 68.93 -67.91
CA LEU A 661 55.93 69.62 -67.73
C LEU A 661 54.82 68.97 -68.57
N ASN A 662 55.08 68.71 -69.86
CA ASN A 662 54.17 68.01 -70.77
C ASN A 662 53.83 66.59 -70.30
N SER A 663 54.82 65.82 -69.81
CA SER A 663 54.57 64.46 -69.31
C SER A 663 53.74 64.46 -68.02
N THR A 664 53.96 65.44 -67.14
CA THR A 664 53.23 65.57 -65.87
C THR A 664 51.81 66.08 -66.12
N TYR A 665 51.63 67.05 -67.02
CA TYR A 665 50.32 67.50 -67.49
C TYR A 665 49.53 66.33 -68.10
N SER A 666 50.15 65.60 -69.04
CA SER A 666 49.50 64.48 -69.72
C SER A 666 49.13 63.34 -68.77
N SER A 667 50.00 63.00 -67.82
CA SER A 667 49.71 61.96 -66.82
C SER A 667 48.62 62.39 -65.85
N THR A 668 48.61 63.65 -65.40
CA THR A 668 47.59 64.21 -64.51
C THR A 668 46.24 64.34 -65.22
N LEU A 669 46.22 64.81 -66.47
CA LEU A 669 45.02 64.87 -67.31
C LEU A 669 44.45 63.47 -67.58
N ASN A 670 45.31 62.49 -67.83
CA ASN A 670 44.91 61.10 -67.97
C ASN A 670 44.34 60.53 -66.67
N ALA A 671 44.91 60.87 -65.51
CA ALA A 671 44.38 60.47 -64.21
C ALA A 671 43.00 61.11 -63.95
N LEU A 672 42.84 62.40 -64.25
CA LEU A 672 41.58 63.12 -64.15
C LEU A 672 40.52 62.51 -65.09
N ASN A 673 40.87 62.21 -66.34
CA ASN A 673 39.94 61.65 -67.32
C ASN A 673 39.54 60.19 -67.06
N LYS A 674 40.31 59.46 -66.25
CA LYS A 674 39.94 58.11 -65.80
C LYS A 674 38.88 58.11 -64.69
N LEU A 675 38.67 59.25 -64.01
CA LEU A 675 37.64 59.37 -62.99
C LEU A 675 36.23 59.31 -63.60
N THR A 676 35.29 58.75 -62.84
CA THR A 676 33.85 58.81 -63.15
C THR A 676 33.30 60.24 -62.98
N THR A 677 32.08 60.52 -63.45
CA THR A 677 31.47 61.86 -63.33
C THR A 677 31.36 62.29 -61.86
N LEU A 678 30.88 61.37 -61.00
CA LEU A 678 30.78 61.55 -59.55
C LEU A 678 32.15 61.74 -58.86
N GLN A 679 33.20 61.05 -59.31
CA GLN A 679 34.55 61.24 -58.77
C GLN A 679 35.15 62.58 -59.21
N LYS A 680 34.92 62.99 -60.46
CA LYS A 680 35.38 64.28 -60.99
C LYS A 680 34.75 65.46 -60.25
N SER A 681 33.46 65.36 -59.87
CA SER A 681 32.78 66.44 -59.12
C SER A 681 33.42 66.70 -57.75
N LEU A 682 34.21 65.77 -57.22
CA LEU A 682 34.92 65.89 -55.95
C LEU A 682 36.37 66.38 -56.09
N VAL A 683 36.91 66.48 -57.32
CA VAL A 683 38.29 66.92 -57.54
C VAL A 683 38.39 68.43 -57.35
N LYS A 684 39.18 68.85 -56.36
CA LYS A 684 39.44 70.26 -56.11
C LYS A 684 40.49 70.79 -57.09
N ASN A 685 40.42 72.09 -57.39
CA ASN A 685 41.44 72.78 -58.21
C ASN A 685 41.59 72.26 -59.64
N SER A 686 40.57 71.59 -60.20
CA SER A 686 40.62 71.01 -61.55
C SER A 686 40.83 72.05 -62.66
N ASP A 687 40.36 73.27 -62.43
CA ASP A 687 40.58 74.48 -63.22
C ASP A 687 42.06 74.89 -63.31
N LYS A 688 42.90 74.47 -62.35
CA LYS A 688 44.33 74.81 -62.30
C LYS A 688 45.20 73.94 -63.21
N LEU A 689 44.63 72.91 -63.85
CA LEU A 689 45.33 72.05 -64.81
C LEU A 689 45.39 72.70 -66.20
N ILE A 690 46.27 73.68 -66.38
CA ILE A 690 46.44 74.45 -67.62
C ILE A 690 47.43 73.76 -68.56
N SER A 691 47.12 73.65 -69.86
CA SER A 691 48.06 73.10 -70.86
C SER A 691 49.30 73.97 -70.98
N PRO A 692 50.52 73.41 -70.99
CA PRO A 692 51.71 74.17 -71.36
C PRO A 692 51.58 74.64 -72.83
N SER A 693 51.95 75.89 -73.10
CA SER A 693 51.96 76.42 -74.48
C SER A 693 52.92 75.62 -75.36
N PRO A 694 52.62 75.44 -76.66
CA PRO A 694 53.56 74.84 -77.59
C PRO A 694 54.85 75.64 -77.57
N SER A 695 55.98 75.01 -77.26
CA SER A 695 57.27 75.63 -77.47
C SER A 695 57.45 75.89 -78.96
N GLU A 696 57.54 77.16 -79.35
CA GLU A 696 58.11 77.54 -80.63
C GLU A 696 59.57 77.07 -80.62
N GLN A 697 59.87 76.03 -81.39
CA GLN A 697 61.24 75.61 -81.64
C GLN A 697 61.67 76.01 -83.04
N PRO A 698 62.99 76.15 -83.24
CA PRO A 698 63.73 77.38 -83.42
C PRO A 698 63.66 77.94 -84.86
N PRO A 699 63.93 79.24 -85.07
CA PRO A 699 64.01 79.80 -86.41
C PRO A 699 65.32 79.35 -87.07
N GLY A 700 65.23 78.34 -87.93
CA GLY A 700 66.37 77.95 -88.74
C GLY A 700 66.21 76.61 -89.40
N ASP A 701 65.43 76.53 -90.48
CA ASP A 701 65.77 75.66 -91.60
C ASP A 701 65.04 76.05 -92.89
N LYS A 702 65.69 75.71 -94.00
CA LYS A 702 65.37 76.01 -95.41
C LYS A 702 63.88 75.82 -95.78
N PRO A 703 63.37 76.52 -96.82
CA PRO A 703 61.99 76.36 -97.28
C PRO A 703 61.65 74.88 -97.47
N LEU A 704 60.61 74.45 -96.77
CA LEU A 704 60.10 73.08 -96.82
C LEU A 704 59.80 72.71 -98.28
N PRO A 705 60.16 71.50 -98.75
CA PRO A 705 59.77 71.02 -100.07
C PRO A 705 58.25 71.13 -100.26
N GLU A 706 57.80 71.40 -101.49
CA GLU A 706 56.38 71.63 -101.81
C GLU A 706 55.46 70.47 -101.37
N ALA A 707 55.99 69.24 -101.36
CA ALA A 707 55.31 68.06 -100.83
C ALA A 707 55.13 68.08 -99.30
N GLU A 708 56.06 68.68 -98.56
CA GLU A 708 56.02 68.77 -97.10
C GLU A 708 55.18 69.96 -96.61
N VAL A 709 55.10 71.04 -97.41
CA VAL A 709 54.10 72.12 -97.21
C VAL A 709 52.68 71.57 -97.35
N LYS A 710 52.39 70.84 -98.44
CA LYS A 710 51.09 70.17 -98.63
C LYS A 710 50.79 69.15 -97.53
N ALA A 711 51.79 68.41 -97.06
CA ALA A 711 51.64 67.49 -95.94
C ALA A 711 51.32 68.20 -94.62
N LYS A 712 51.95 69.36 -94.35
CA LYS A 712 51.67 70.21 -93.19
C LYS A 712 50.27 70.80 -93.24
N GLU A 713 49.85 71.36 -94.39
CA GLU A 713 48.49 71.88 -94.57
C GLU A 713 47.42 70.80 -94.35
N LEU A 714 47.59 69.61 -94.96
CA LEU A 714 46.68 68.48 -94.77
C LEU A 714 46.63 68.00 -93.32
N GLY A 715 47.80 67.89 -92.66
CA GLY A 715 47.88 67.50 -91.25
C GLY A 715 47.24 68.52 -90.32
N THR A 716 47.53 69.82 -90.49
CA THR A 716 46.94 70.91 -89.69
C THR A 716 45.44 71.08 -89.95
N ALA A 717 44.97 70.91 -91.18
CA ALA A 717 43.53 70.88 -91.48
C ALA A 717 42.84 69.68 -90.79
N PHE A 718 43.53 68.54 -90.71
CA PHE A 718 43.03 67.37 -90.00
C PHE A 718 42.99 67.56 -88.48
N VAL A 719 43.95 68.29 -87.89
CA VAL A 719 43.89 68.73 -86.47
C VAL A 719 42.59 69.49 -86.20
N ALA A 720 42.22 70.43 -87.07
CA ALA A 720 40.98 71.20 -86.93
C ALA A 720 39.72 70.31 -87.03
N LYS A 721 39.72 69.29 -87.90
CA LYS A 721 38.62 68.31 -87.99
C LYS A 721 38.48 67.47 -86.71
N ILE A 722 39.59 67.00 -86.14
CA ILE A 722 39.58 66.29 -84.85
C ILE A 722 38.99 67.19 -83.76
N ASN A 723 39.48 68.43 -83.65
CA ASN A 723 38.99 69.38 -82.64
C ASN A 723 37.48 69.65 -82.80
N LEU A 724 36.99 69.78 -84.03
CA LEU A 724 35.57 70.02 -84.31
C LEU A 724 34.67 68.87 -83.84
N VAL A 725 35.04 67.62 -84.13
CA VAL A 725 34.27 66.43 -83.74
C VAL A 725 34.37 66.17 -82.23
N ILE A 726 35.53 66.42 -81.61
CA ILE A 726 35.72 66.23 -80.17
C ILE A 726 35.00 67.32 -79.35
N ALA A 727 34.96 68.57 -79.83
CA ALA A 727 34.32 69.69 -79.15
C ALA A 727 32.78 69.59 -79.09
N VAL A 728 32.17 68.84 -80.02
CA VAL A 728 30.71 68.70 -80.13
C VAL A 728 30.33 67.22 -79.99
N PRO A 729 30.16 66.69 -78.77
CA PRO A 729 29.41 65.46 -78.60
C PRO A 729 27.95 65.75 -78.99
N ASN A 730 27.62 65.52 -80.26
CA ASN A 730 26.25 65.60 -80.77
C ASN A 730 25.29 64.84 -79.84
N SER A 731 24.03 65.27 -79.80
CA SER A 731 22.97 64.76 -78.91
C SER A 731 22.67 63.26 -79.02
N SER A 732 23.33 62.53 -79.93
CA SER A 732 23.23 61.08 -80.11
C SER A 732 24.61 60.42 -80.16
N PHE A 733 24.81 59.40 -79.32
CA PHE A 733 26.01 58.58 -79.30
C PHE A 733 26.31 57.92 -80.66
N ALA A 734 25.27 57.46 -81.36
CA ALA A 734 25.42 56.76 -82.63
C ALA A 734 26.10 57.64 -83.70
N ILE A 735 25.75 58.92 -83.76
CA ILE A 735 26.34 59.90 -84.68
C ILE A 735 27.80 60.15 -84.30
N TYR A 736 28.06 60.42 -83.02
CA TYR A 736 29.42 60.65 -82.53
C TYR A 736 30.36 59.45 -82.79
N ALA A 737 29.88 58.22 -82.57
CA ALA A 737 30.64 57.01 -82.84
C ALA A 737 31.03 56.88 -84.33
N GLN A 738 30.10 57.19 -85.24
CA GLN A 738 30.34 57.17 -86.69
C GLN A 738 31.35 58.25 -87.12
N ASP A 739 31.25 59.46 -86.57
CA ASP A 739 32.18 60.55 -86.89
C ASP A 739 33.62 60.24 -86.42
N ILE A 740 33.76 59.66 -85.23
CA ILE A 740 35.06 59.21 -84.71
C ILE A 740 35.63 58.07 -85.57
N GLU A 741 34.82 57.08 -85.94
CA GLU A 741 35.26 55.99 -86.83
C GLU A 741 35.71 56.52 -88.19
N LYS A 742 34.98 57.49 -88.75
CA LYS A 742 35.34 58.17 -89.99
C LYS A 742 36.68 58.90 -89.88
N LEU A 743 36.90 59.66 -88.81
CA LEU A 743 38.18 60.33 -88.56
C LEU A 743 39.33 59.33 -88.37
N VAL A 744 39.12 58.24 -87.63
CA VAL A 744 40.13 57.19 -87.45
C VAL A 744 40.51 56.55 -88.80
N ASN A 745 39.53 56.29 -89.66
CA ASN A 745 39.76 55.75 -91.00
C ASN A 745 40.43 56.76 -91.93
N GLU A 746 40.03 58.04 -91.88
CA GLU A 746 40.67 59.13 -92.63
C GLU A 746 42.13 59.32 -92.20
N TYR A 747 42.45 59.21 -90.90
CA TYR A 747 43.83 59.27 -90.41
C TYR A 747 44.69 58.06 -90.87
N LYS A 748 44.11 56.85 -90.82
CA LYS A 748 44.82 55.60 -91.17
C LYS A 748 45.06 55.49 -92.67
N SER A 749 44.05 55.81 -93.49
CA SER A 749 44.05 55.51 -94.92
C SER A 749 43.97 56.74 -95.82
N GLY A 750 43.48 57.89 -95.33
CA GLY A 750 43.32 59.12 -96.10
C GLY A 750 44.50 60.10 -95.99
N LEU A 751 45.33 59.98 -94.96
CA LEU A 751 46.54 60.81 -94.76
C LEU A 751 47.82 60.06 -95.10
N THR A 752 48.75 60.75 -95.77
CA THR A 752 50.11 60.23 -96.00
C THR A 752 50.90 60.18 -94.69
N SER A 753 51.92 59.32 -94.62
CA SER A 753 52.81 59.23 -93.44
C SER A 753 53.53 60.54 -93.12
N ALA A 754 53.78 61.40 -94.12
CA ALA A 754 54.32 62.73 -93.91
C ALA A 754 53.28 63.68 -93.25
N ALA A 755 52.03 63.67 -93.73
CA ALA A 755 50.97 64.51 -93.17
C ALA A 755 50.60 64.14 -91.73
N ARG A 756 50.64 62.84 -91.40
CA ARG A 756 50.40 62.34 -90.03
C ARG A 756 51.33 62.93 -88.97
N LYS A 757 52.55 63.34 -89.33
CA LYS A 757 53.51 63.99 -88.39
C LYS A 757 53.01 65.34 -87.87
N TYR A 758 52.16 66.02 -88.65
CA TYR A 758 51.61 67.34 -88.33
C TYR A 758 50.24 67.27 -87.63
N VAL A 759 49.74 66.06 -87.37
CA VAL A 759 48.50 65.84 -86.59
C VAL A 759 48.84 65.82 -85.11
N THR A 760 48.97 67.00 -84.52
CA THR A 760 49.45 67.19 -83.14
C THR A 760 48.50 66.67 -82.07
N ASN A 761 47.20 66.56 -82.36
CA ASN A 761 46.15 66.09 -81.45
C ASN A 761 45.69 64.64 -81.69
N TYR A 762 46.48 63.81 -82.38
CA TYR A 762 46.10 62.41 -82.66
C TYR A 762 45.83 61.59 -81.38
N ASN A 763 46.49 61.92 -80.28
CA ASN A 763 46.25 61.26 -78.99
C ASN A 763 44.81 61.46 -78.48
N GLU A 764 44.18 62.59 -78.80
CA GLU A 764 42.78 62.86 -78.46
C GLU A 764 41.82 62.01 -79.31
N LEU A 765 42.11 61.87 -80.61
CA LEU A 765 41.36 60.97 -81.49
C LEU A 765 41.46 59.51 -81.03
N LYS A 766 42.64 59.06 -80.62
CA LYS A 766 42.86 57.71 -80.08
C LYS A 766 42.12 57.50 -78.75
N ALA A 767 42.05 58.52 -77.90
CA ALA A 767 41.28 58.47 -76.66
C ALA A 767 39.77 58.37 -76.96
N ALA A 768 39.26 59.18 -77.90
CA ALA A 768 37.87 59.13 -78.34
C ALA A 768 37.49 57.77 -78.99
N GLU A 769 38.36 57.19 -79.83
CA GLU A 769 38.15 55.84 -80.41
C GLU A 769 37.99 54.78 -79.31
N LYS A 770 38.80 54.86 -78.26
CA LYS A 770 38.73 53.95 -77.12
C LYS A 770 37.43 54.13 -76.32
N ASP A 771 37.01 55.38 -76.11
CA ASP A 771 35.76 55.70 -75.40
C ASP A 771 34.54 55.20 -76.19
N VAL A 772 34.51 55.40 -77.51
CA VAL A 772 33.46 54.86 -78.39
C VAL A 772 33.35 53.34 -78.28
N LYS A 773 34.47 52.60 -78.37
CA LYS A 773 34.46 51.13 -78.27
C LYS A 773 33.97 50.64 -76.91
N ALA A 774 34.34 51.34 -75.84
CA ALA A 774 33.88 51.02 -74.49
C ALA A 774 32.37 51.22 -74.35
N VAL A 775 31.84 52.35 -74.86
CA VAL A 775 30.40 52.65 -74.80
C VAL A 775 29.59 51.71 -75.70
N GLN A 776 30.05 51.38 -76.91
CA GLN A 776 29.39 50.36 -77.76
C GLN A 776 29.23 49.01 -77.06
N SER A 777 30.27 48.57 -76.35
CA SER A 777 30.22 47.32 -75.56
C SER A 777 29.20 47.40 -74.42
N PHE A 778 29.06 48.59 -73.81
CA PHE A 778 28.06 48.86 -72.79
C PHE A 778 26.63 48.88 -73.36
N ILE A 779 26.38 49.54 -74.50
CA ILE A 779 25.05 49.60 -75.13
C ILE A 779 24.56 48.20 -75.52
N LYS A 780 25.44 47.34 -76.05
CA LYS A 780 25.10 45.93 -76.32
C LYS A 780 24.61 45.18 -75.07
N LYS A 781 25.17 45.52 -73.90
CA LYS A 781 24.73 44.98 -72.61
C LYS A 781 23.35 45.51 -72.22
N ALA A 782 23.06 46.78 -72.48
CA ALA A 782 21.75 47.40 -72.28
C ALA A 782 20.69 46.78 -73.20
N GLU A 783 20.98 46.58 -74.49
CA GLU A 783 20.11 45.88 -75.45
C GLU A 783 19.76 44.46 -74.98
N THR A 784 20.77 43.71 -74.53
CA THR A 784 20.59 42.34 -74.00
C THR A 784 19.69 42.30 -72.75
N ALA A 785 19.72 43.37 -71.94
CA ALA A 785 18.84 43.52 -70.79
C ALA A 785 17.42 43.91 -71.22
N ALA A 786 17.28 44.80 -72.21
CA ALA A 786 16.00 45.23 -72.75
C ALA A 786 15.20 44.07 -73.37
N MET A 787 15.87 43.11 -74.03
CA MET A 787 15.26 41.96 -74.73
C MET A 787 14.93 40.74 -73.84
N GLU A 788 15.21 40.77 -72.54
CA GLU A 788 14.92 39.63 -71.64
C GLU A 788 13.43 39.55 -71.28
N ALA A 789 12.81 38.40 -71.57
CA ALA A 789 11.38 38.17 -71.35
C ALA A 789 11.04 37.77 -69.91
N ASP A 790 11.96 37.10 -69.20
CA ASP A 790 11.78 36.73 -67.79
C ASP A 790 12.03 37.96 -66.91
N LEU A 791 11.00 38.47 -66.24
CA LEU A 791 11.07 39.67 -65.39
C LEU A 791 12.15 39.58 -64.31
N LYS A 792 12.35 38.40 -63.71
CA LYS A 792 13.38 38.14 -62.69
C LYS A 792 14.79 38.19 -63.27
N LYS A 793 15.01 37.69 -64.49
CA LYS A 793 16.30 37.80 -65.19
C LYS A 793 16.54 39.19 -65.75
N ARG A 794 15.48 39.88 -66.20
CA ARG A 794 15.54 41.22 -66.78
C ARG A 794 16.07 42.23 -65.77
N TYR A 795 15.52 42.24 -64.55
CA TYR A 795 15.98 43.13 -63.48
C TYR A 795 17.45 42.90 -63.10
N ALA A 796 17.88 41.63 -62.96
CA ALA A 796 19.29 41.31 -62.66
C ALA A 796 20.24 41.78 -63.77
N LYS A 797 19.82 41.67 -65.04
CA LYS A 797 20.59 42.20 -66.19
C LYS A 797 20.64 43.72 -66.18
N ILE A 798 19.54 44.39 -65.86
CA ILE A 798 19.48 45.85 -65.70
C ILE A 798 20.42 46.35 -64.59
N GLN A 799 20.47 45.68 -63.43
CA GLN A 799 21.44 46.02 -62.38
C GLN A 799 22.89 45.87 -62.88
N SER A 800 23.14 44.83 -63.67
CA SER A 800 24.46 44.63 -64.31
C SER A 800 24.78 45.74 -65.31
N VAL A 801 23.78 46.29 -66.00
CA VAL A 801 23.90 47.47 -66.87
C VAL A 801 24.20 48.70 -66.03
N GLN A 802 23.42 49.02 -64.99
CA GLN A 802 23.68 50.16 -64.10
C GLN A 802 25.09 50.10 -63.49
N LYS A 803 25.53 48.93 -63.01
CA LYS A 803 26.90 48.75 -62.50
C LYS A 803 27.96 48.98 -63.58
N ALA A 804 27.70 48.52 -64.80
CA ALA A 804 28.62 48.76 -65.92
C ALA A 804 28.68 50.25 -66.27
N TYR A 805 27.54 50.96 -66.28
CA TYR A 805 27.46 52.40 -66.50
C TYR A 805 28.26 53.19 -65.46
N LEU A 806 28.08 52.85 -64.17
CA LEU A 806 28.82 53.50 -63.07
C LEU A 806 30.33 53.24 -63.10
N SER A 807 30.77 52.21 -63.82
CA SER A 807 32.20 51.87 -63.99
C SER A 807 32.85 52.57 -65.19
N LEU A 808 32.06 53.23 -66.04
CA LEU A 808 32.57 53.99 -67.18
C LEU A 808 33.24 55.29 -66.72
N SER A 809 34.25 55.76 -67.47
CA SER A 809 34.85 57.09 -67.23
C SER A 809 33.81 58.20 -67.45
N ALA A 810 34.03 59.41 -66.92
CA ALA A 810 33.05 60.50 -67.08
C ALA A 810 32.67 60.78 -68.54
N ASN A 811 33.65 60.73 -69.45
CA ASN A 811 33.40 60.93 -70.88
C ASN A 811 32.57 59.78 -71.47
N GLN A 812 32.87 58.54 -71.09
CA GLN A 812 32.11 57.36 -71.51
C GLN A 812 30.69 57.37 -70.92
N GLN A 813 30.49 57.84 -69.69
CA GLN A 813 29.16 58.01 -69.09
C GLN A 813 28.35 59.06 -69.83
N LYS A 814 28.94 60.22 -70.15
CA LYS A 814 28.29 61.26 -70.96
C LYS A 814 27.84 60.72 -72.33
N LEU A 815 28.71 59.96 -73.00
CA LEU A 815 28.41 59.32 -74.28
C LEU A 815 27.33 58.23 -74.14
N ALA A 816 27.44 57.35 -73.15
CA ALA A 816 26.45 56.30 -72.88
C ALA A 816 25.08 56.87 -72.49
N GLY A 817 25.05 57.97 -71.74
CA GLY A 817 23.83 58.68 -71.34
C GLY A 817 23.14 59.41 -72.49
N ALA A 818 23.84 59.64 -73.60
CA ALA A 818 23.27 60.18 -74.84
C ALA A 818 22.66 59.08 -75.75
N ASP A 819 22.78 57.80 -75.39
CA ASP A 819 22.19 56.69 -76.14
C ASP A 819 20.73 56.43 -75.76
N GLU A 820 19.88 56.28 -76.77
CA GLU A 820 18.43 56.15 -76.59
C GLU A 820 18.02 54.80 -76.00
N THR A 821 18.76 53.72 -76.28
CA THR A 821 18.49 52.38 -75.74
C THR A 821 18.69 52.38 -74.23
N TYR A 822 19.79 52.98 -73.77
CA TYR A 822 20.06 53.08 -72.34
C TYR A 822 19.07 54.01 -71.64
N LYS A 823 18.75 55.18 -72.22
CA LYS A 823 17.73 56.10 -71.67
C LYS A 823 16.38 55.41 -71.50
N ASN A 824 15.88 54.73 -72.53
CA ASN A 824 14.58 54.04 -72.49
C ASN A 824 14.58 52.87 -71.50
N LEU A 825 15.69 52.11 -71.43
CA LEU A 825 15.84 51.03 -70.46
C LEU A 825 15.76 51.55 -69.02
N ILE A 826 16.41 52.68 -68.71
CA ILE A 826 16.36 53.28 -67.38
C ILE A 826 15.02 53.95 -67.10
N ALA A 827 14.42 54.64 -68.07
CA ALA A 827 13.09 55.23 -67.94
C ALA A 827 12.00 54.17 -67.64
N SER A 828 12.15 52.93 -68.15
CA SER A 828 11.24 51.82 -67.83
C SER A 828 11.30 51.35 -66.36
N LEU A 829 12.31 51.78 -65.59
CA LEU A 829 12.49 51.46 -64.17
C LEU A 829 11.95 52.53 -63.23
N THR A 830 11.73 53.74 -63.73
CA THR A 830 11.22 54.88 -62.98
C THR A 830 9.69 54.97 -63.00
N ASN A 831 8.98 53.91 -63.43
CA ASN A 831 7.54 53.84 -63.24
C ASN A 831 7.25 53.69 -61.72
N ASP A 832 6.71 54.74 -61.12
CA ASP A 832 6.42 54.83 -59.68
C ASP A 832 5.59 53.65 -59.13
N GLU A 833 4.77 53.00 -59.96
CA GLU A 833 3.86 51.90 -59.58
C GLU A 833 4.55 50.66 -58.95
N ILE A 834 5.73 50.25 -59.45
CA ILE A 834 6.39 49.03 -58.95
C ILE A 834 7.00 49.25 -57.55
N TYR A 835 7.48 50.47 -57.27
CA TYR A 835 8.09 50.78 -55.98
C TYR A 835 7.04 50.98 -54.88
N THR A 836 5.87 51.55 -55.24
CA THR A 836 4.72 51.67 -54.34
C THR A 836 4.18 50.30 -53.93
N ASP A 837 4.04 49.35 -54.87
CA ASP A 837 3.52 48.00 -54.60
C ASP A 837 4.37 47.19 -53.62
N LEU A 838 5.70 47.32 -53.69
CA LEU A 838 6.62 46.63 -52.78
C LEU A 838 6.57 47.18 -51.36
N THR A 839 6.40 48.50 -51.23
CA THR A 839 6.28 49.17 -49.94
C THR A 839 4.94 48.87 -49.29
N GLU A 840 3.85 48.87 -50.08
CA GLU A 840 2.52 48.47 -49.62
C GLU A 840 2.51 47.01 -49.14
N LEU A 841 3.08 46.08 -49.91
CA LEU A 841 3.19 44.68 -49.49
C LEU A 841 4.02 44.51 -48.20
N ASP A 842 5.14 45.22 -48.05
CA ASP A 842 5.97 45.15 -46.85
C ASP A 842 5.27 45.73 -45.62
N GLN A 843 4.40 46.74 -45.80
CA GLN A 843 3.52 47.30 -44.78
C GLN A 843 2.40 46.31 -44.41
N GLU A 844 1.71 45.72 -45.39
CA GLU A 844 0.72 44.66 -45.15
C GLU A 844 1.32 43.49 -44.37
N ILE A 845 2.56 43.09 -44.68
CA ILE A 845 3.29 42.05 -43.93
C ILE A 845 3.65 42.51 -42.51
N ALA A 846 4.02 43.79 -42.31
CA ALA A 846 4.29 44.33 -40.97
C ALA A 846 3.05 44.27 -40.07
N MET A 847 1.86 44.56 -40.62
CA MET A 847 0.59 44.51 -39.87
C MET A 847 0.23 43.10 -39.38
N LEU A 848 0.86 42.04 -39.91
CA LEU A 848 0.70 40.69 -39.37
C LEU A 848 1.21 40.54 -37.92
N ALA A 849 2.13 41.42 -37.48
CA ALA A 849 2.63 41.43 -36.11
C ALA A 849 1.52 41.71 -35.08
N ASP A 850 0.46 42.41 -35.50
CA ASP A 850 -0.69 42.74 -34.66
C ASP A 850 -1.55 41.50 -34.34
N GLY A 851 -1.34 40.38 -35.06
CA GLY A 851 -1.99 39.10 -34.78
C GLY A 851 -3.47 39.03 -35.16
N ASN A 852 -3.99 40.01 -35.91
CA ASN A 852 -5.40 40.12 -36.30
C ASN A 852 -5.73 39.58 -37.70
N ALA A 853 -4.72 39.10 -38.44
CA ALA A 853 -4.90 38.61 -39.79
C ALA A 853 -5.55 37.21 -39.82
N SER A 854 -6.42 36.95 -40.80
CA SER A 854 -6.97 35.62 -41.00
C SER A 854 -5.95 34.68 -41.68
N ILE A 855 -6.22 33.37 -41.61
CA ILE A 855 -5.44 32.37 -42.35
C ILE A 855 -5.41 32.69 -43.86
N GLU A 856 -6.52 33.19 -44.40
CA GLU A 856 -6.63 33.53 -45.83
C GLU A 856 -5.80 34.77 -46.19
N ASP A 857 -5.80 35.79 -45.33
CA ASP A 857 -4.96 36.98 -45.51
C ASP A 857 -3.47 36.62 -45.55
N ILE A 858 -3.04 35.76 -44.62
CA ILE A 858 -1.64 35.28 -44.56
C ILE A 858 -1.27 34.50 -45.82
N LYS A 859 -2.16 33.63 -46.32
CA LYS A 859 -1.94 32.88 -47.58
C LYS A 859 -1.90 33.80 -48.79
N LYS A 860 -2.74 34.83 -48.83
CA LYS A 860 -2.75 35.84 -49.89
C LYS A 860 -1.42 36.61 -49.93
N LEU A 861 -0.90 37.03 -48.77
CA LEU A 861 0.40 37.69 -48.65
C LEU A 861 1.56 36.76 -49.03
N GLU A 862 1.51 35.47 -48.66
CA GLU A 862 2.45 34.46 -49.13
C GLU A 862 2.44 34.35 -50.66
N GLY A 863 1.25 34.33 -51.27
CA GLY A 863 1.08 34.33 -52.72
C GLY A 863 1.72 35.57 -53.38
N LYS A 864 1.40 36.77 -52.89
CA LYS A 864 2.00 38.03 -53.36
C LYS A 864 3.54 37.98 -53.27
N TYR A 865 4.09 37.55 -52.12
CA TYR A 865 5.55 37.44 -51.92
C TYR A 865 6.23 36.41 -52.84
N LYS A 866 5.59 35.25 -53.07
CA LYS A 866 6.12 34.20 -53.95
C LYS A 866 6.18 34.62 -55.42
N ASN A 867 5.31 35.54 -55.82
CA ASN A 867 5.28 36.08 -57.18
C ASN A 867 6.37 37.12 -57.44
N LEU A 868 7.07 37.61 -56.41
CA LEU A 868 8.18 38.55 -56.52
C LEU A 868 9.46 37.87 -57.07
N SER A 869 10.30 38.65 -57.78
CA SER A 869 11.64 38.23 -58.16
C SER A 869 12.57 38.09 -56.94
N ALA A 870 13.70 37.38 -57.10
CA ALA A 870 14.67 37.21 -56.01
C ALA A 870 15.33 38.52 -55.55
N ALA A 871 15.27 39.58 -56.36
CA ALA A 871 15.76 40.91 -55.99
C ALA A 871 14.72 41.69 -55.20
N GLU A 872 13.44 41.60 -55.58
CA GLU A 872 12.32 42.24 -54.87
C GLU A 872 12.04 41.57 -53.53
N GLN A 873 12.12 40.24 -53.46
CA GLN A 873 12.02 39.48 -52.20
C GLN A 873 13.05 39.93 -51.15
N LYS A 874 14.21 40.45 -51.57
CA LYS A 874 15.24 41.00 -50.67
C LYS A 874 14.92 42.41 -50.18
N LYS A 875 14.01 43.13 -50.86
CA LYS A 875 13.53 44.46 -50.47
C LYS A 875 12.38 44.39 -49.45
N ILE A 876 11.68 43.25 -49.36
CA ILE A 876 10.68 43.01 -48.30
C ILE A 876 11.42 42.76 -46.98
N ILE A 877 11.44 43.78 -46.12
CA ILE A 877 12.19 43.81 -44.86
C ILE A 877 11.51 42.92 -43.82
N ASN A 878 10.18 42.86 -43.84
CA ASN A 878 9.32 42.23 -42.83
C ASN A 878 9.00 40.76 -43.14
N TYR A 879 9.62 40.14 -44.15
CA TYR A 879 9.34 38.75 -44.54
C TYR A 879 9.46 37.72 -43.40
N SER A 880 10.30 37.97 -42.39
CA SER A 880 10.39 37.09 -41.21
C SER A 880 9.06 36.97 -40.46
N ILE A 881 8.23 38.02 -40.46
CA ILE A 881 6.91 38.05 -39.84
C ILE A 881 5.97 37.14 -40.63
N LEU A 882 5.90 37.30 -41.96
CA LEU A 882 5.12 36.43 -42.84
C LEU A 882 5.52 34.95 -42.70
N LYS A 883 6.83 34.67 -42.65
CA LYS A 883 7.34 33.31 -42.45
C LYS A 883 6.87 32.69 -41.12
N GLN A 884 6.85 33.48 -40.05
CA GLN A 884 6.36 33.04 -38.74
C GLN A 884 4.84 32.81 -38.78
N ALA A 885 4.08 33.77 -39.33
CA ALA A 885 2.63 33.65 -39.50
C ALA A 885 2.24 32.39 -40.29
N MET A 886 2.97 32.06 -41.36
CA MET A 886 2.77 30.81 -42.12
C MET A 886 3.05 29.54 -41.30
N ALA A 887 4.04 29.59 -40.38
CA ALA A 887 4.33 28.47 -39.50
C ALA A 887 3.21 28.28 -38.46
N ASP A 888 2.63 29.37 -37.98
CA ASP A 888 1.50 29.36 -37.06
C ASP A 888 0.22 28.86 -37.75
N VAL A 889 -0.04 29.27 -39.00
CA VAL A 889 -1.12 28.71 -39.85
C VAL A 889 -1.05 27.19 -39.91
N LYS A 890 0.14 26.61 -40.18
CA LYS A 890 0.29 25.15 -40.26
C LYS A 890 -0.05 24.42 -38.96
N LYS A 891 0.32 25.01 -37.82
CA LYS A 891 -0.03 24.46 -36.50
C LYS A 891 -1.53 24.53 -36.25
N VAL A 892 -2.15 25.63 -36.64
CA VAL A 892 -3.59 25.85 -36.49
C VAL A 892 -4.39 24.93 -37.41
N GLU A 893 -3.97 24.72 -38.66
CA GLU A 893 -4.58 23.72 -39.56
C GLU A 893 -4.47 22.29 -38.99
N SER A 894 -3.34 21.96 -38.36
CA SER A 894 -3.17 20.69 -37.67
C SER A 894 -4.12 20.55 -36.47
N PHE A 895 -4.33 21.63 -35.72
CA PHE A 895 -5.31 21.70 -34.65
C PHE A 895 -6.75 21.56 -35.17
N ILE A 896 -7.12 22.29 -36.23
CA ILE A 896 -8.44 22.20 -36.87
C ILE A 896 -8.75 20.77 -37.31
N THR A 897 -7.74 20.06 -37.83
CA THR A 897 -7.88 18.63 -38.18
C THR A 897 -8.21 17.77 -36.95
N GLN A 898 -7.58 18.04 -35.80
CA GLN A 898 -7.90 17.34 -34.54
C GLN A 898 -9.30 17.69 -34.02
N TYR A 899 -9.70 18.96 -34.10
CA TYR A 899 -11.04 19.41 -33.76
C TYR A 899 -12.10 18.72 -34.63
N ASN A 900 -11.89 18.62 -35.94
CA ASN A 900 -12.85 17.93 -36.84
C ASN A 900 -13.00 16.45 -36.48
N ARG A 901 -11.91 15.75 -36.13
CA ARG A 901 -11.95 14.36 -35.65
C ARG A 901 -12.63 14.20 -34.30
N MET A 902 -12.68 15.23 -33.48
CA MET A 902 -13.39 15.17 -32.21
C MET A 902 -14.89 15.00 -32.42
N GLN A 903 -15.46 15.61 -33.46
CA GLN A 903 -16.88 15.48 -33.79
C GLN A 903 -17.29 14.01 -34.09
N GLU A 904 -16.35 13.17 -34.54
CA GLU A 904 -16.59 11.75 -34.82
C GLU A 904 -16.66 10.88 -33.54
N ASN A 905 -15.97 11.28 -32.46
CA ASN A 905 -16.01 10.60 -31.16
C ASN A 905 -15.79 11.59 -30.01
N PRO A 906 -16.82 12.37 -29.65
CA PRO A 906 -16.69 13.48 -28.70
C PRO A 906 -16.15 13.02 -27.34
N ALA A 907 -16.71 11.96 -26.77
CA ALA A 907 -16.35 11.46 -25.43
C ALA A 907 -14.85 11.12 -25.27
N LYS A 908 -14.20 10.63 -26.33
CA LYS A 908 -12.77 10.30 -26.31
C LYS A 908 -11.87 11.49 -26.64
N ASN A 909 -12.33 12.38 -27.51
CA ASN A 909 -11.45 13.36 -28.16
C ASN A 909 -11.55 14.77 -27.56
N ILE A 910 -12.66 15.15 -26.92
CA ILE A 910 -12.85 16.48 -26.29
C ILE A 910 -11.69 16.85 -25.36
N PRO A 911 -11.25 16.00 -24.39
CA PRO A 911 -10.16 16.37 -23.49
C PRO A 911 -8.84 16.66 -24.21
N ASN A 912 -8.56 15.92 -25.30
CA ASN A 912 -7.36 16.10 -26.09
C ASN A 912 -7.41 17.39 -26.91
N VAL A 913 -8.58 17.73 -27.46
CA VAL A 913 -8.79 18.98 -28.20
C VAL A 913 -8.69 20.20 -27.28
N ILE A 914 -9.32 20.17 -26.11
CA ILE A 914 -9.20 21.25 -25.10
C ILE A 914 -7.74 21.44 -24.71
N LYS A 915 -7.01 20.34 -24.46
CA LYS A 915 -5.58 20.38 -24.13
C LYS A 915 -4.74 20.95 -25.28
N ALA A 916 -5.00 20.53 -26.51
CA ALA A 916 -4.29 21.02 -27.70
C ALA A 916 -4.56 22.51 -27.94
N PHE A 917 -5.81 22.94 -27.78
CA PHE A 917 -6.21 24.34 -27.90
C PHE A 917 -5.52 25.22 -26.85
N ASN A 918 -5.56 24.80 -25.58
CA ASN A 918 -4.90 25.50 -24.47
C ASN A 918 -3.36 25.53 -24.59
N ALA A 919 -2.77 24.70 -25.45
CA ALA A 919 -1.34 24.69 -25.74
C ALA A 919 -0.95 25.65 -26.89
N LEU A 920 -1.90 26.18 -27.65
CA LEU A 920 -1.64 27.16 -28.71
C LEU A 920 -1.14 28.48 -28.08
N THR A 921 -0.21 29.15 -28.78
CA THR A 921 0.16 30.53 -28.43
C THR A 921 -1.03 31.46 -28.67
N ALA A 922 -1.03 32.66 -28.08
CA ALA A 922 -2.14 33.59 -28.28
C ALA A 922 -2.38 33.94 -29.75
N GLN A 923 -1.30 34.19 -30.51
CA GLN A 923 -1.37 34.41 -31.96
C GLN A 923 -1.96 33.19 -32.71
N GLN A 924 -1.58 31.96 -32.34
CA GLN A 924 -2.15 30.74 -32.94
C GLN A 924 -3.63 30.57 -32.58
N ALA A 925 -4.02 30.84 -31.33
CA ALA A 925 -5.41 30.74 -30.90
C ALA A 925 -6.32 31.75 -31.64
N ASN A 926 -5.81 32.96 -31.91
CA ASN A 926 -6.55 33.98 -32.66
C ASN A 926 -6.85 33.57 -34.12
N LEU A 927 -6.00 32.74 -34.72
CA LEU A 927 -6.20 32.19 -36.07
C LEU A 927 -7.26 31.07 -36.12
N VAL A 928 -7.60 30.45 -34.98
CA VAL A 928 -8.67 29.43 -34.93
C VAL A 928 -10.01 30.13 -35.19
N PRO A 929 -10.90 29.64 -36.07
CA PRO A 929 -12.20 30.26 -36.31
C PRO A 929 -12.99 30.48 -35.02
N SER A 930 -13.66 31.64 -34.90
CA SER A 930 -14.37 32.04 -33.67
C SER A 930 -15.36 30.99 -33.18
N GLN A 931 -16.17 30.45 -34.09
CA GLN A 931 -17.14 29.40 -33.77
C GLN A 931 -16.49 28.17 -33.13
N MET A 932 -15.33 27.72 -33.64
CA MET A 932 -14.62 26.56 -33.07
C MET A 932 -14.11 26.88 -31.67
N ARG A 933 -13.59 28.10 -31.44
CA ARG A 933 -13.17 28.52 -30.10
C ARG A 933 -14.34 28.49 -29.13
N ASP A 934 -15.48 29.02 -29.54
CA ASP A 934 -16.70 29.06 -28.71
C ASP A 934 -17.18 27.65 -28.39
N ASP A 935 -17.16 26.73 -29.36
CA ASP A 935 -17.49 25.32 -29.15
C ASP A 935 -16.52 24.66 -28.16
N ILE A 936 -15.21 24.88 -28.28
CA ILE A 936 -14.21 24.32 -27.36
C ILE A 936 -14.40 24.88 -25.95
N ILE A 937 -14.67 26.17 -25.81
CA ILE A 937 -14.92 26.81 -24.51
C ILE A 937 -16.19 26.23 -23.88
N LYS A 938 -17.24 26.02 -24.69
CA LYS A 938 -18.49 25.38 -24.24
C LYS A 938 -18.23 23.94 -23.78
N GLU A 939 -17.46 23.15 -24.52
CA GLU A 939 -17.09 21.78 -24.12
C GLU A 939 -16.20 21.76 -22.87
N GLU A 940 -15.24 22.69 -22.76
CA GLU A 940 -14.40 22.86 -21.56
C GLU A 940 -15.25 23.23 -20.34
N LYS A 941 -16.27 24.08 -20.50
CA LYS A 941 -17.25 24.40 -19.46
C LYS A 941 -18.13 23.20 -19.11
N GLN A 942 -18.69 22.50 -20.09
CA GLN A 942 -19.51 21.31 -19.86
C GLN A 942 -18.73 20.20 -19.17
N GLN A 943 -17.46 19.97 -19.53
CA GLN A 943 -16.60 19.01 -18.85
C GLN A 943 -16.40 19.36 -17.36
N ARG A 944 -16.36 20.66 -17.03
CA ARG A 944 -16.21 21.15 -15.65
C ARG A 944 -17.51 21.06 -14.86
N GLU A 945 -18.63 21.50 -15.43
CA GLU A 945 -19.97 21.41 -14.81
C GLU A 945 -20.42 19.93 -14.65
N SER A 946 -19.98 19.06 -15.56
CA SER A 946 -20.19 17.61 -15.49
C SER A 946 -19.55 16.96 -14.26
N ASN A 947 -18.45 17.54 -13.75
CA ASN A 947 -17.80 17.11 -12.52
C ASN A 947 -18.63 17.50 -11.27
N ASP A 948 -19.39 18.60 -11.32
CA ASP A 948 -20.27 19.03 -10.23
C ASP A 948 -21.42 18.03 -10.00
N LEU A 949 -21.95 17.39 -11.04
CA LEU A 949 -22.97 16.33 -10.90
C LEU A 949 -22.43 15.12 -10.13
N ALA A 950 -21.20 14.70 -10.44
CA ALA A 950 -20.56 13.60 -9.72
C ALA A 950 -20.31 13.99 -8.25
N LEU A 951 -19.96 15.25 -8.00
CA LEU A 951 -19.71 15.76 -6.66
C LEU A 951 -21.00 15.95 -5.83
N ASP A 952 -22.08 16.42 -6.44
CA ASP A 952 -23.42 16.47 -5.85
C ASP A 952 -23.87 15.06 -5.45
N LEU A 953 -23.70 14.09 -6.35
CA LEU A 953 -24.01 12.69 -6.06
C LEU A 953 -23.13 12.14 -4.92
N VAL A 954 -21.83 12.45 -4.88
CA VAL A 954 -20.97 12.10 -3.73
C VAL A 954 -21.56 12.68 -2.45
N SER A 955 -21.96 13.95 -2.43
CA SER A 955 -22.56 14.57 -1.26
C SER A 955 -23.86 13.89 -0.84
N LYS A 956 -24.75 13.58 -1.78
CA LYS A 956 -26.02 12.90 -1.50
C LYS A 956 -25.81 11.48 -0.96
N ILE A 957 -24.87 10.73 -1.54
CA ILE A 957 -24.49 9.39 -1.04
C ILE A 957 -23.92 9.47 0.38
N ASP A 958 -23.13 10.50 0.68
CA ASP A 958 -22.60 10.73 2.01
C ASP A 958 -23.69 11.11 3.02
N ASN A 959 -24.77 11.74 2.56
CA ASN A 959 -25.91 12.11 3.38
C ASN A 959 -26.90 10.95 3.61
N LEU A 960 -26.67 9.76 3.04
CA LEU A 960 -27.45 8.56 3.39
C LEU A 960 -27.31 8.17 4.86
N VAL A 961 -26.22 8.59 5.49
CA VAL A 961 -25.94 8.38 6.92
C VAL A 961 -25.77 9.74 7.59
N SER A 962 -26.59 10.00 8.60
CA SER A 962 -26.52 11.19 9.45
C SER A 962 -26.31 10.76 10.90
N SER A 963 -25.27 11.30 11.56
CA SER A 963 -24.94 10.94 12.95
C SER A 963 -24.74 9.42 13.17
N GLY A 964 -24.13 8.74 12.20
CA GLY A 964 -23.92 7.27 12.24
C GLY A 964 -25.17 6.43 11.94
N GLU A 965 -26.34 7.06 11.75
CA GLU A 965 -27.60 6.39 11.47
C GLU A 965 -28.07 6.61 10.04
N TYR A 966 -28.79 5.64 9.48
CA TYR A 966 -29.43 5.86 8.18
C TYR A 966 -30.54 6.90 8.29
N ILE A 967 -30.69 7.72 7.24
CA ILE A 967 -31.78 8.68 7.14
C ILE A 967 -33.16 8.00 7.12
N THR A 968 -34.20 8.77 7.44
CA THR A 968 -35.60 8.36 7.21
C THR A 968 -35.87 8.20 5.71
N ASN A 969 -36.70 7.22 5.31
CA ASN A 969 -36.99 6.91 3.91
C ASN A 969 -35.73 6.47 3.10
N LEU A 970 -34.81 5.74 3.73
CA LEU A 970 -33.59 5.26 3.09
C LEU A 970 -33.87 4.51 1.78
N LYS A 971 -34.90 3.66 1.76
CA LYS A 971 -35.29 2.87 0.58
C LYS A 971 -35.59 3.73 -0.64
N GLY A 972 -36.30 4.84 -0.46
CA GLY A 972 -36.61 5.78 -1.55
C GLY A 972 -35.37 6.48 -2.08
N GLU A 973 -34.58 7.05 -1.17
CA GLU A 973 -33.36 7.81 -1.51
C GLU A 973 -32.31 6.94 -2.20
N VAL A 974 -32.06 5.73 -1.70
CA VAL A 974 -31.12 4.78 -2.32
C VAL A 974 -31.53 4.46 -3.77
N GLY A 975 -32.82 4.26 -4.04
CA GLY A 975 -33.33 4.02 -5.39
C GLY A 975 -33.15 5.22 -6.33
N GLN A 976 -33.35 6.44 -5.82
CA GLN A 976 -33.09 7.67 -6.56
C GLN A 976 -31.59 7.83 -6.87
N LEU A 977 -30.72 7.71 -5.87
CA LEU A 977 -29.27 7.86 -6.05
C LEU A 977 -28.68 6.80 -6.97
N ARG A 978 -29.22 5.58 -6.95
CA ARG A 978 -28.89 4.54 -7.93
C ARG A 978 -29.21 4.99 -9.35
N SER A 979 -30.39 5.57 -9.57
CA SER A 979 -30.79 6.07 -10.89
C SER A 979 -29.94 7.26 -11.34
N GLU A 980 -29.65 8.20 -10.44
CA GLU A 980 -28.74 9.33 -10.68
C GLU A 980 -27.32 8.84 -11.04
N TYR A 981 -26.80 7.85 -10.31
CA TYR A 981 -25.51 7.23 -10.63
C TYR A 981 -25.52 6.59 -12.02
N GLU A 982 -26.55 5.82 -12.37
CA GLU A 982 -26.60 5.14 -13.66
C GLU A 982 -26.68 6.09 -14.86
N ALA A 983 -27.28 7.27 -14.67
CA ALA A 983 -27.35 8.35 -15.66
C ALA A 983 -25.99 9.05 -15.90
N LEU A 984 -25.01 8.89 -15.01
CA LEU A 984 -23.66 9.43 -15.20
C LEU A 984 -22.89 8.72 -16.33
N SER A 985 -22.07 9.49 -17.05
CA SER A 985 -21.10 8.94 -18.00
C SER A 985 -20.01 8.10 -17.30
N THR A 986 -19.29 7.28 -18.06
CA THR A 986 -18.19 6.45 -17.54
C THR A 986 -17.13 7.27 -16.80
N VAL A 987 -16.82 8.47 -17.30
CA VAL A 987 -15.85 9.38 -16.66
C VAL A 987 -16.41 9.89 -15.33
N GLN A 988 -17.66 10.35 -15.32
CA GLN A 988 -18.31 10.85 -14.10
C GLN A 988 -18.47 9.76 -13.03
N LYS A 989 -18.88 8.54 -13.40
CA LYS A 989 -18.97 7.39 -12.49
C LYS A 989 -17.64 7.12 -11.77
N SER A 990 -16.51 7.32 -12.45
CA SER A 990 -15.18 7.15 -11.86
C SER A 990 -14.82 8.18 -10.78
N LEU A 991 -15.53 9.32 -10.76
CA LEU A 991 -15.32 10.40 -9.80
C LEU A 991 -16.16 10.22 -8.52
N VAL A 992 -17.16 9.35 -8.51
CA VAL A 992 -18.02 9.05 -7.35
C VAL A 992 -17.33 8.04 -6.43
N LYS A 993 -16.32 8.49 -5.68
CA LYS A 993 -15.45 7.62 -4.88
C LYS A 993 -16.13 6.91 -3.71
N ASN A 994 -17.23 7.47 -3.19
CA ASN A 994 -17.99 6.92 -2.07
C ASN A 994 -19.16 6.00 -2.49
N TYR A 995 -19.21 5.58 -3.76
CA TYR A 995 -20.25 4.69 -4.29
C TYR A 995 -20.44 3.38 -3.51
N SER A 996 -19.39 2.90 -2.83
CA SER A 996 -19.49 1.75 -1.93
C SER A 996 -20.47 1.96 -0.77
N LYS A 997 -20.68 3.20 -0.31
CA LYS A 997 -21.67 3.54 0.73
C LYS A 997 -23.10 3.33 0.24
N LEU A 998 -23.40 3.70 -1.02
CA LEU A 998 -24.68 3.43 -1.67
C LEU A 998 -24.92 1.91 -1.78
N THR A 999 -23.92 1.17 -2.26
CA THR A 999 -24.01 -0.30 -2.37
C THR A 999 -24.19 -0.96 -0.99
N LYS A 1000 -23.55 -0.44 0.06
CA LYS A 1000 -23.75 -0.92 1.43
C LYS A 1000 -25.20 -0.69 1.88
N ALA A 1001 -25.75 0.51 1.65
CA ALA A 1001 -27.14 0.83 2.01
C ALA A 1001 -28.16 -0.10 1.32
N GLU A 1002 -27.96 -0.41 0.04
CA GLU A 1002 -28.78 -1.38 -0.71
C GLU A 1002 -28.74 -2.78 -0.08
N ASN A 1003 -27.53 -3.28 0.22
CA ASN A 1003 -27.36 -4.58 0.85
C ASN A 1003 -27.96 -4.63 2.26
N ASP A 1004 -27.85 -3.53 3.01
CA ASP A 1004 -28.38 -3.45 4.36
C ASP A 1004 -29.92 -3.39 4.36
N LEU A 1005 -30.54 -2.69 3.40
CA LEU A 1005 -31.99 -2.76 3.17
C LEU A 1005 -32.45 -4.20 2.83
N ALA A 1006 -31.69 -4.93 2.02
CA ALA A 1006 -32.00 -6.32 1.68
C ALA A 1006 -31.97 -7.25 2.91
N LYS A 1007 -30.93 -7.14 3.76
CA LYS A 1007 -30.84 -7.94 5.01
C LYS A 1007 -32.02 -7.69 5.94
N VAL A 1008 -32.44 -6.44 6.08
CA VAL A 1008 -33.59 -6.09 6.92
C VAL A 1008 -34.88 -6.68 6.34
N ALA A 1009 -35.06 -6.64 5.02
CA ALA A 1009 -36.20 -7.26 4.35
C ALA A 1009 -36.24 -8.79 4.53
N GLU A 1010 -35.09 -9.47 4.53
CA GLU A 1010 -35.01 -10.91 4.84
C GLU A 1010 -35.50 -11.23 6.25
N VAL A 1011 -35.09 -10.44 7.25
CA VAL A 1011 -35.60 -10.61 8.63
C VAL A 1011 -37.10 -10.31 8.69
N ARG A 1012 -37.59 -9.34 7.91
CA ARG A 1012 -39.01 -9.02 7.85
C ARG A 1012 -39.83 -10.16 7.28
N ALA A 1013 -39.33 -10.84 6.25
CA ALA A 1013 -39.98 -12.02 5.69
C ALA A 1013 -40.14 -13.15 6.74
N LEU A 1014 -39.15 -13.32 7.63
CA LEU A 1014 -39.26 -14.27 8.75
C LEU A 1014 -40.33 -13.85 9.77
N GLU A 1015 -40.50 -12.54 10.01
CA GLU A 1015 -41.58 -12.02 10.88
C GLU A 1015 -42.95 -12.30 10.25
N GLU A 1016 -43.10 -12.05 8.95
CA GLU A 1016 -44.34 -12.28 8.19
C GLU A 1016 -44.71 -13.76 8.09
N ALA A 1017 -43.71 -14.64 7.99
CA ALA A 1017 -43.92 -16.08 8.00
C ALA A 1017 -44.56 -16.61 9.30
N ILE A 1018 -44.46 -15.89 10.43
CA ILE A 1018 -45.09 -16.28 11.71
C ILE A 1018 -46.61 -16.42 11.57
N LEU A 1019 -47.24 -15.58 10.75
CA LEU A 1019 -48.70 -15.61 10.57
C LEU A 1019 -49.19 -16.93 9.96
N ASN A 1020 -48.37 -17.53 9.09
CA ASN A 1020 -48.72 -18.67 8.26
C ASN A 1020 -48.01 -19.98 8.68
N ALA A 1021 -47.25 -19.98 9.77
CA ALA A 1021 -46.50 -21.14 10.23
C ALA A 1021 -47.38 -22.14 11.00
N ASP A 1022 -47.19 -23.44 10.73
CA ASP A 1022 -47.84 -24.54 11.47
C ASP A 1022 -47.49 -24.51 12.97
N ASP A 1023 -46.22 -24.21 13.27
CA ASP A 1023 -45.72 -23.94 14.62
C ASP A 1023 -45.24 -22.48 14.73
N LYS A 1024 -46.14 -21.62 15.23
CA LYS A 1024 -45.86 -20.19 15.42
C LYS A 1024 -44.74 -19.93 16.42
N GLN A 1025 -44.52 -20.83 17.39
CA GLN A 1025 -43.48 -20.65 18.39
C GLN A 1025 -42.10 -20.91 17.80
N VAL A 1026 -41.96 -21.93 16.94
CA VAL A 1026 -40.73 -22.19 16.19
C VAL A 1026 -40.42 -21.06 15.20
N ALA A 1027 -41.42 -20.61 14.44
CA ALA A 1027 -41.24 -19.48 13.51
C ALA A 1027 -40.85 -18.18 14.24
N ARG A 1028 -41.48 -17.90 15.39
CA ARG A 1028 -41.14 -16.75 16.24
C ARG A 1028 -39.70 -16.84 16.75
N LYS A 1029 -39.24 -18.03 17.17
CA LYS A 1029 -37.85 -18.24 17.61
C LYS A 1029 -36.86 -18.07 16.46
N ALA A 1030 -37.20 -18.52 15.26
CA ALA A 1030 -36.36 -18.33 14.07
C ALA A 1030 -36.22 -16.84 13.71
N TRP A 1031 -37.32 -16.10 13.72
CA TRP A 1031 -37.29 -14.64 13.54
C TRP A 1031 -36.48 -13.95 14.63
N GLN A 1032 -36.73 -14.24 15.91
CA GLN A 1032 -35.99 -13.66 17.04
C GLN A 1032 -34.48 -13.91 16.91
N ASN A 1033 -34.08 -15.13 16.54
CA ASN A 1033 -32.68 -15.45 16.31
C ASN A 1033 -32.06 -14.64 15.16
N SER A 1034 -32.81 -14.35 14.11
CA SER A 1034 -32.34 -13.54 12.98
C SER A 1034 -32.30 -12.05 13.31
N PHE A 1035 -33.36 -11.54 13.96
CA PHE A 1035 -33.45 -10.16 14.42
C PHE A 1035 -32.34 -9.83 15.42
N ASN A 1036 -32.05 -10.74 16.36
CA ASN A 1036 -31.01 -10.55 17.36
C ASN A 1036 -29.60 -10.44 16.77
N LYS A 1037 -29.35 -11.05 15.60
CA LYS A 1037 -28.06 -10.97 14.89
C LYS A 1037 -27.87 -9.66 14.13
N LEU A 1038 -28.89 -8.80 14.05
CA LEU A 1038 -28.77 -7.51 13.41
C LEU A 1038 -27.81 -6.61 14.20
N SER A 1039 -26.93 -5.94 13.45
CA SER A 1039 -26.14 -4.82 13.98
C SER A 1039 -27.06 -3.71 14.50
N ASN A 1040 -26.54 -2.81 15.33
CA ASN A 1040 -27.30 -1.66 15.83
C ASN A 1040 -27.93 -0.85 14.68
N GLN A 1041 -27.14 -0.62 13.63
CA GLN A 1041 -27.58 0.13 12.45
C GLN A 1041 -28.70 -0.59 11.69
N LEU A 1042 -28.60 -1.92 11.51
CA LEU A 1042 -29.62 -2.71 10.82
C LEU A 1042 -30.89 -2.89 11.66
N GLU A 1043 -30.76 -3.03 12.99
CA GLU A 1043 -31.91 -3.08 13.90
C GLU A 1043 -32.71 -1.78 13.84
N LYS A 1044 -32.05 -0.62 13.91
CA LYS A 1044 -32.72 0.67 13.77
C LYS A 1044 -33.37 0.82 12.40
N LEU A 1045 -32.64 0.45 11.34
CA LEU A 1045 -33.20 0.44 9.99
C LEU A 1045 -34.45 -0.44 9.91
N TYR A 1046 -34.43 -1.62 10.53
CA TYR A 1046 -35.60 -2.50 10.64
C TYR A 1046 -36.79 -1.80 11.28
N LEU A 1047 -36.56 -1.18 12.44
CA LEU A 1047 -37.61 -0.50 13.20
C LEU A 1047 -38.21 0.68 12.44
N ILE A 1048 -37.40 1.39 11.65
CA ILE A 1048 -37.80 2.53 10.83
C ILE A 1048 -38.59 2.08 9.60
N GLU A 1049 -38.09 1.09 8.85
CA GLU A 1049 -38.71 0.61 7.61
C GLU A 1049 -39.97 -0.23 7.88
N TYR A 1050 -40.03 -0.93 9.02
CA TYR A 1050 -41.12 -1.82 9.41
C TYR A 1050 -41.66 -1.50 10.82
N PRO A 1051 -42.33 -0.35 11.01
CA PRO A 1051 -42.79 0.10 12.33
C PRO A 1051 -43.94 -0.75 12.90
N THR A 1052 -44.77 -1.36 12.05
CA THR A 1052 -45.87 -2.24 12.44
C THR A 1052 -45.39 -3.67 12.68
N ARG A 1053 -45.51 -4.13 13.93
CA ARG A 1053 -45.12 -5.48 14.36
C ARG A 1053 -46.26 -6.48 14.23
N ILE A 1054 -45.91 -7.73 13.95
CA ILE A 1054 -46.85 -8.86 13.94
C ILE A 1054 -46.92 -9.40 15.37
N GLU A 1055 -48.08 -9.26 16.03
CA GLU A 1055 -48.31 -9.69 17.42
C GLU A 1055 -48.36 -11.22 17.60
#